data_AF-A0A318KT47-F1
#
_entry.id   AF-A0A318KT47-F1
#
_cell.length_a   1.000
_cell.length_b   1.000
_cell.length_c   1.000
_cell.angle_alpha   90.00
_cell.angle_beta   90.00
_cell.angle_gamma   90.00
#
_symmetry.space_group_name_H-M   'P 1'
#
loop_
_entity.id
_entity.type
_entity.pdbx_description
1 polymer ?
#
loop_
_entity_poly.entity_id
_entity_poly.type
_entity_poly.pdbx_seq_one_letter_code
_entity_poly.pdbx_strand_id
1 'polypeptide(L)'
;MFDLIALEKDALDILNFDGEITDTLAELRKKWGRDIPALFDQQFDDVVMQYMTFEHEDGIQALGQELTAFGWCLYDFDEEDEHLFILLSDKEKASFEQQCRKADHYFKLMKQRGRAFGQAAKEQPTQPLMPCNDTYFPQDAYYTIQTIAGNFASGIWIAKDEIQQGKFVADLRERPLKPIKVNWEGFHGFTYSPKLDFYAAIYTTKYAQMIIGGKDAASVNDWGKLTPRSMRRLNRLYWCNDYLCTGDEESVLILKMNESGVEDVQRFILSPSDSICRFAIDGLGHLYMNRGHSDSEILRYENRDLQCHPFRRSGYDELDNSLPVFNTSRLLMIRETSGWDNNHSNLLDLDMMNGCCKIVPLPGLGENLKLHPFINDWVIIYNSGDDFRTDFAQLWNQKSGEILRIRPGMFASCKPNQIAALPDGRIIITTLQTKVGSVIHEPKDFWGFLRLANKPKHLGKWRRYHSLYPDIPRTLPANQQLHIKKNQLVICGKKLIPPFTLEKVTEILGTARIVTKQGARKDSNTNDAQLKPVIYYVWDNLGIQGQVNNNEIENFIICLSRHDHNLAAKSFDGNVLINGRDYIETNWETFGSINTLKLGCFTIFTCLPRCTLENNDEKLKAIIAYYASHIKIYYTPVKLNAKSLKYKLPKCNEPLLEFKNLNFKLAVMNVLMYEKNLIKPKFNIWEFASEYTQRKIDPETEGYDKLIPEAADWFMRYPIPARLASEITEINMDGGDEINCQLAPNWDGEDSLFDIDAIDENELRQFPKLKRVSIFTTNEYNVVSIFRKLGIKVVSAYDIPFEMDIKKI
;
A
#
# COMPACT_ATOMS: atom_id res chain seq x y z
N MET A 1 -29.65 53.57 14.46
CA MET A 1 -28.44 53.21 15.22
C MET A 1 -28.71 51.82 15.74
N PHE A 2 -27.85 50.86 15.41
CA PHE A 2 -28.01 49.45 15.79
C PHE A 2 -27.71 49.28 17.29
N ASP A 3 -28.43 48.40 17.97
CA ASP A 3 -28.05 47.95 19.31
C ASP A 3 -27.14 46.73 19.14
N LEU A 4 -25.82 46.95 19.20
CA LEU A 4 -24.83 45.92 18.89
C LEU A 4 -24.88 44.76 19.89
N ILE A 5 -25.17 45.04 21.17
CA ILE A 5 -25.29 44.01 22.22
C ILE A 5 -26.53 43.16 21.98
N ALA A 6 -27.64 43.78 21.57
CA ALA A 6 -28.86 43.03 21.23
C ALA A 6 -28.67 42.17 19.98
N LEU A 7 -27.93 42.67 18.98
CA LEU A 7 -27.60 41.93 17.76
C LEU A 7 -26.74 40.71 18.06
N GLU A 8 -25.68 40.86 18.86
CA GLU A 8 -24.80 39.77 19.27
C GLU A 8 -25.59 38.66 20.00
N LYS A 9 -26.48 39.05 20.93
CA LYS A 9 -27.35 38.11 21.65
C LYS A 9 -28.38 37.41 20.74
N ASP A 10 -28.77 38.05 19.63
CA ASP A 10 -29.69 37.50 18.64
C ASP A 10 -28.95 36.90 17.43
N ALA A 11 -27.62 36.82 17.43
CA ALA A 11 -26.84 36.24 16.34
C ALA A 11 -27.07 34.73 16.21
N LEU A 12 -26.88 34.17 15.02
CA LEU A 12 -26.87 32.73 14.82
C LEU A 12 -25.47 32.20 15.11
N ASP A 13 -25.37 31.43 16.18
CA ASP A 13 -24.14 30.75 16.58
C ASP A 13 -23.96 29.44 15.80
N ILE A 14 -22.79 29.28 15.18
CA ILE A 14 -22.33 28.08 14.47
C ILE A 14 -20.84 27.86 14.76
N LEU A 15 -20.44 26.68 15.23
CA LEU A 15 -19.03 26.33 15.46
C LEU A 15 -18.18 26.42 14.18
N ASN A 16 -16.97 26.99 14.26
CA ASN A 16 -16.10 27.24 13.08
C ASN A 16 -15.46 25.98 12.47
N PHE A 17 -15.39 24.89 13.23
CA PHE A 17 -14.55 23.74 12.88
C PHE A 17 -15.30 22.45 12.52
N ASP A 18 -16.62 22.40 12.74
CA ASP A 18 -17.41 21.15 12.66
C ASP A 18 -18.68 21.25 11.77
N GLY A 19 -18.92 22.39 11.12
CA GLY A 19 -20.14 22.60 10.35
C GLY A 19 -20.06 22.07 8.92
N GLU A 20 -21.01 21.22 8.52
CA GLU A 20 -21.27 21.00 7.09
C GLU A 20 -22.03 22.20 6.52
N ILE A 21 -21.69 22.63 5.30
CA ILE A 21 -22.31 23.82 4.70
C ILE A 21 -23.83 23.64 4.49
N THR A 22 -24.29 22.40 4.36
CA THR A 22 -25.71 22.02 4.35
C THR A 22 -26.43 22.42 5.64
N ASP A 23 -25.78 22.18 6.77
CA ASP A 23 -26.37 22.39 8.10
C ASP A 23 -26.41 23.89 8.40
N THR A 24 -25.36 24.61 7.98
CA THR A 24 -25.37 26.08 8.02
C THR A 24 -26.55 26.65 7.25
N LEU A 25 -26.79 26.26 5.99
CA LEU A 25 -27.94 26.74 5.24
C LEU A 25 -29.28 26.36 5.91
N ALA A 26 -29.38 25.17 6.51
CA ALA A 26 -30.56 24.76 7.24
C ALA A 26 -30.84 25.65 8.46
N GLU A 27 -29.81 26.00 9.24
CA GLU A 27 -29.95 26.90 10.40
C GLU A 27 -30.24 28.35 9.96
N LEU A 28 -29.63 28.83 8.86
CA LEU A 28 -30.00 30.12 8.25
C LEU A 28 -31.49 30.17 7.89
N ARG A 29 -32.00 29.13 7.22
CA ARG A 29 -33.42 28.99 6.85
C ARG A 29 -34.33 28.92 8.06
N LYS A 30 -33.92 28.21 9.11
CA LYS A 30 -34.69 28.06 10.35
C LYS A 30 -34.79 29.38 11.11
N LYS A 31 -33.71 30.15 11.17
CA LYS A 31 -33.67 31.43 11.88
C LYS A 31 -34.34 32.56 11.10
N TRP A 32 -33.98 32.74 9.83
CA TRP A 32 -34.37 33.90 9.04
C TRP A 32 -35.31 33.60 7.87
N GLY A 33 -35.56 32.35 7.52
CA GLY A 33 -36.33 31.99 6.32
C GLY A 33 -37.78 32.49 6.32
N ARG A 34 -38.38 32.75 7.49
CA ARG A 34 -39.72 33.36 7.58
C ARG A 34 -39.73 34.80 7.08
N ASP A 35 -38.70 35.57 7.43
CA ASP A 35 -38.59 37.00 7.12
C ASP A 35 -37.85 37.24 5.80
N ILE A 36 -37.02 36.26 5.38
CA ILE A 36 -36.20 36.31 4.17
C ILE A 36 -36.49 35.06 3.32
N PRO A 37 -37.59 35.06 2.54
CA PRO A 37 -37.96 33.92 1.69
C PRO A 37 -36.92 33.57 0.63
N ALA A 38 -36.03 34.51 0.27
CA ALA A 38 -34.95 34.29 -0.69
C ALA A 38 -34.00 33.14 -0.28
N LEU A 39 -33.88 32.84 1.02
CA LEU A 39 -33.09 31.70 1.51
C LEU A 39 -33.58 30.33 1.00
N PHE A 40 -34.81 30.25 0.48
CA PHE A 40 -35.37 29.04 -0.14
C PHE A 40 -35.23 29.02 -1.66
N ASP A 41 -34.51 29.96 -2.27
CA ASP A 41 -34.17 29.91 -3.69
C ASP A 41 -33.21 28.74 -3.97
N GLN A 42 -33.45 28.04 -5.09
CA GLN A 42 -32.69 26.84 -5.50
C GLN A 42 -31.19 27.12 -5.67
N GLN A 43 -30.80 28.37 -5.98
CA GLN A 43 -29.39 28.75 -6.13
C GLN A 43 -28.58 28.52 -4.85
N PHE A 44 -29.20 28.62 -3.66
CA PHE A 44 -28.51 28.31 -2.40
C PHE A 44 -28.24 26.82 -2.24
N ASP A 45 -29.18 25.96 -2.65
CA ASP A 45 -28.97 24.51 -2.67
C ASP A 45 -27.89 24.12 -3.68
N ASP A 46 -27.83 24.81 -4.83
CA ASP A 46 -26.78 24.61 -5.84
C ASP A 46 -25.39 25.03 -5.30
N VAL A 47 -25.30 26.14 -4.57
CA VAL A 47 -24.05 26.55 -3.89
C VAL A 47 -23.62 25.51 -2.86
N VAL A 48 -24.55 25.01 -2.04
CA VAL A 48 -24.26 23.93 -1.08
C VAL A 48 -23.69 22.70 -1.80
N MET A 49 -24.34 22.24 -2.88
CA MET A 49 -23.86 21.09 -3.65
C MET A 49 -22.48 21.29 -4.28
N GLN A 50 -22.13 22.53 -4.60
CA GLN A 50 -20.85 22.91 -5.20
C GLN A 50 -19.71 23.00 -4.18
N TYR A 51 -20.01 23.37 -2.94
CA TYR A 51 -19.03 23.63 -1.89
C TYR A 51 -19.02 22.59 -0.76
N MET A 52 -19.89 21.57 -0.78
CA MET A 52 -19.98 20.54 0.28
C MET A 52 -18.70 19.74 0.53
N THR A 53 -17.74 19.75 -0.40
CA THR A 53 -16.44 19.04 -0.22
C THR A 53 -15.27 20.00 0.01
N PHE A 54 -15.56 21.27 0.25
CA PHE A 54 -14.56 22.30 0.55
C PHE A 54 -14.46 22.50 2.07
N GLU A 55 -13.46 23.26 2.50
CA GLU A 55 -13.43 23.74 3.88
C GLU A 55 -14.69 24.58 4.16
N HIS A 56 -15.23 24.45 5.37
CA HIS A 56 -16.51 25.06 5.77
C HIS A 56 -16.53 26.58 5.49
N GLU A 57 -15.44 27.28 5.82
CA GLU A 57 -15.24 28.71 5.57
C GLU A 57 -15.37 29.09 4.09
N ASP A 58 -14.84 28.28 3.15
CA ASP A 58 -14.98 28.54 1.72
C ASP A 58 -16.45 28.43 1.28
N GLY A 59 -17.17 27.47 1.86
CA GLY A 59 -18.60 27.29 1.66
C GLY A 59 -19.42 28.47 2.20
N ILE A 60 -19.12 28.94 3.41
CA ILE A 60 -19.82 30.08 4.02
C ILE A 60 -19.56 31.36 3.20
N GLN A 61 -18.33 31.58 2.75
CA GLN A 61 -18.02 32.71 1.88
C GLN A 61 -18.78 32.65 0.55
N ALA A 62 -19.01 31.46 0.00
CA ALA A 62 -19.84 31.25 -1.18
C ALA A 62 -21.32 31.55 -0.90
N LEU A 63 -21.89 31.04 0.20
CA LEU A 63 -23.26 31.37 0.61
C LEU A 63 -23.44 32.87 0.85
N GLY A 64 -22.50 33.50 1.55
CA GLY A 64 -22.50 34.94 1.80
C GLY A 64 -22.39 35.75 0.51
N GLN A 65 -21.54 35.33 -0.43
CA GLN A 65 -21.46 35.94 -1.76
C GLN A 65 -22.77 35.82 -2.53
N GLU A 66 -23.42 34.65 -2.49
CA GLU A 66 -24.72 34.43 -3.14
C GLU A 66 -25.80 35.33 -2.54
N LEU A 67 -25.86 35.45 -1.20
CA LEU A 67 -26.76 36.38 -0.50
C LEU A 67 -26.62 37.83 -0.99
N THR A 68 -25.40 38.27 -1.35
CA THR A 68 -25.22 39.63 -1.89
C THR A 68 -25.95 39.85 -3.22
N ALA A 69 -26.12 38.81 -4.05
CA ALA A 69 -26.90 38.88 -5.29
C ALA A 69 -28.40 39.10 -5.03
N PHE A 70 -28.88 38.72 -3.84
CA PHE A 70 -30.26 38.91 -3.39
C PHE A 70 -30.44 40.16 -2.50
N GLY A 71 -29.41 41.02 -2.37
CA GLY A 71 -29.48 42.25 -1.58
C GLY A 71 -29.34 42.03 -0.07
N TRP A 72 -28.70 40.93 0.35
CA TRP A 72 -28.45 40.61 1.76
C TRP A 72 -26.96 40.53 2.06
N CYS A 73 -26.59 40.84 3.30
CA CYS A 73 -25.22 40.81 3.79
C CYS A 73 -25.14 39.89 5.00
N LEU A 74 -24.43 38.77 4.85
CA LEU A 74 -24.10 37.88 5.97
C LEU A 74 -22.79 38.36 6.61
N TYR A 75 -22.85 38.77 7.86
CA TYR A 75 -21.68 39.14 8.66
C TYR A 75 -21.40 38.09 9.70
N ASP A 76 -20.13 37.81 9.92
CA ASP A 76 -19.64 37.22 11.16
C ASP A 76 -19.26 38.34 12.13
N PHE A 77 -19.73 38.24 13.36
CA PHE A 77 -19.53 39.24 14.43
C PHE A 77 -18.50 38.81 15.47
N ASP A 78 -17.91 37.63 15.35
CA ASP A 78 -16.89 37.14 16.28
C ASP A 78 -15.60 36.72 15.56
N GLU A 79 -14.46 36.85 16.24
CA GLU A 79 -13.14 36.39 15.78
C GLU A 79 -12.71 35.09 16.49
N GLU A 80 -13.53 34.57 17.42
CA GLU A 80 -13.25 33.36 18.20
C GLU A 80 -13.53 32.06 17.43
N ASP A 81 -13.66 30.93 18.14
CA ASP A 81 -13.83 29.58 17.59
C ASP A 81 -15.26 29.29 17.06
N GLU A 82 -16.15 30.28 17.12
CA GLU A 82 -17.56 30.20 16.70
C GLU A 82 -17.89 31.38 15.76
N HIS A 83 -18.79 31.15 14.81
CA HIS A 83 -19.32 32.19 13.93
C HIS A 83 -20.57 32.75 14.59
N LEU A 84 -20.57 34.06 14.83
CA LEU A 84 -21.78 34.78 15.25
C LEU A 84 -22.39 35.47 14.05
N PHE A 85 -23.24 34.74 13.32
CA PHE A 85 -23.82 35.26 12.09
C PHE A 85 -24.95 36.25 12.34
N ILE A 86 -24.89 37.38 11.63
CA ILE A 86 -25.96 38.36 11.52
C ILE A 86 -26.26 38.63 10.04
N LEU A 87 -27.55 38.73 9.71
CA LEU A 87 -28.02 38.92 8.35
C LEU A 87 -28.74 40.28 8.24
N LEU A 88 -28.23 41.17 7.39
CA LEU A 88 -28.74 42.54 7.20
C LEU A 88 -29.05 42.83 5.73
N SER A 89 -29.96 43.78 5.48
CA SER A 89 -30.18 44.27 4.11
C SER A 89 -28.97 45.06 3.61
N ASP A 90 -28.68 45.00 2.31
CA ASP A 90 -27.66 45.81 1.65
C ASP A 90 -27.83 47.33 1.87
N LYS A 91 -29.07 47.80 2.08
CA LYS A 91 -29.39 49.19 2.42
C LYS A 91 -28.81 49.63 3.77
N GLU A 92 -28.64 48.68 4.68
CA GLU A 92 -28.17 48.90 6.05
C GLU A 92 -26.65 48.74 6.18
N LYS A 93 -26.01 48.10 5.19
CA LYS A 93 -24.58 47.82 5.15
C LYS A 93 -23.70 49.01 5.53
N ALA A 94 -23.85 50.15 4.86
CA ALA A 94 -22.95 51.28 5.04
C ALA A 94 -23.03 51.91 6.44
N SER A 95 -24.26 52.05 6.97
CA SER A 95 -24.48 52.61 8.32
C SER A 95 -24.05 51.63 9.40
N PHE A 96 -24.29 50.34 9.19
CA PHE A 96 -23.87 49.26 10.07
C PHE A 96 -22.34 49.19 10.21
N GLU A 97 -21.62 49.05 9.10
CA GLU A 97 -20.15 48.96 9.13
C GLU A 97 -19.51 50.25 9.70
N GLN A 98 -20.10 51.43 9.43
CA GLN A 98 -19.62 52.68 10.01
C GLN A 98 -19.78 52.69 11.53
N GLN A 99 -20.88 52.12 12.04
CA GLN A 99 -21.14 52.04 13.47
C GLN A 99 -20.18 51.06 14.16
N CYS A 100 -19.96 49.86 13.62
CA CYS A 100 -19.02 48.90 14.20
C CYS A 100 -17.59 49.45 14.25
N ARG A 101 -17.11 50.08 13.16
CA ARG A 101 -15.80 50.76 13.14
C ARG A 101 -15.68 51.86 14.19
N LYS A 102 -16.76 52.60 14.48
CA LYS A 102 -16.76 53.63 15.52
C LYS A 102 -16.77 53.05 16.94
N ALA A 103 -17.38 51.87 17.11
CA ALA A 103 -17.48 51.17 18.38
C ALA A 103 -16.29 50.23 18.65
N ASP A 104 -15.35 50.09 17.71
CA ASP A 104 -14.26 49.11 17.74
C ASP A 104 -14.77 47.66 17.92
N HIS A 105 -15.93 47.36 17.32
CA HIS A 105 -16.54 46.04 17.37
C HIS A 105 -16.15 45.25 16.12
N TYR A 106 -15.78 43.97 16.29
CA TYR A 106 -15.40 43.10 15.18
C TYR A 106 -16.58 42.87 14.24
N PHE A 107 -16.29 42.79 12.94
CA PHE A 107 -17.23 42.32 11.94
C PHE A 107 -16.48 41.90 10.68
N LYS A 108 -16.95 40.83 10.04
CA LYS A 108 -16.43 40.34 8.77
C LYS A 108 -17.59 40.03 7.83
N LEU A 109 -17.64 40.71 6.69
CA LEU A 109 -18.60 40.37 5.64
C LEU A 109 -18.20 39.04 4.99
N MET A 110 -19.06 38.02 5.10
CA MET A 110 -18.84 36.73 4.47
C MET A 110 -19.02 36.86 2.96
N LYS A 111 -17.91 36.81 2.24
CA LYS A 111 -17.88 37.04 0.80
C LYS A 111 -16.62 36.45 0.17
N GLN A 112 -16.77 35.88 -1.02
CA GLN A 112 -15.63 35.34 -1.77
C GLN A 112 -14.63 36.43 -2.22
N ARG A 113 -13.34 36.13 -2.01
CA ARG A 113 -12.25 36.97 -2.49
C ARG A 113 -12.28 37.12 -4.01
N GLY A 114 -12.21 38.36 -4.50
CA GLY A 114 -12.15 38.67 -5.93
C GLY A 114 -13.50 38.72 -6.66
N ARG A 115 -14.62 38.47 -5.99
CA ARG A 115 -15.97 38.71 -6.51
C ARG A 115 -16.46 40.10 -6.10
N ALA A 116 -17.28 40.75 -6.92
CA ALA A 116 -17.91 42.03 -6.57
C ALA A 116 -19.20 41.81 -5.75
N PHE A 117 -19.67 42.83 -5.03
CA PHE A 117 -20.96 42.76 -4.34
C PHE A 117 -22.10 42.65 -5.38
N GLY A 118 -23.09 41.80 -5.14
CA GLY A 118 -24.21 41.59 -6.07
C GLY A 118 -23.93 40.59 -7.20
N GLN A 119 -22.71 40.04 -7.27
CA GLN A 119 -22.40 38.93 -8.18
C GLN A 119 -22.77 37.59 -7.54
N ALA A 120 -23.19 36.62 -8.35
CA ALA A 120 -23.34 35.25 -7.89
C ALA A 120 -22.01 34.66 -7.39
N ALA A 121 -22.11 33.65 -6.55
CA ALA A 121 -20.98 32.86 -6.09
C ALA A 121 -20.23 32.23 -7.28
N LYS A 122 -18.96 31.89 -7.04
CA LYS A 122 -18.16 31.20 -8.04
C LYS A 122 -18.68 29.79 -8.25
N GLU A 123 -19.03 29.47 -9.49
CA GLU A 123 -19.43 28.11 -9.86
C GLU A 123 -18.29 27.11 -9.67
N GLN A 124 -18.62 25.94 -9.10
CA GLN A 124 -17.73 24.78 -8.97
C GLN A 124 -18.34 23.56 -9.66
N PRO A 125 -17.51 22.61 -10.14
CA PRO A 125 -18.02 21.37 -10.70
C PRO A 125 -18.64 20.49 -9.62
N THR A 126 -19.87 20.01 -9.85
CA THR A 126 -20.54 19.05 -8.98
C THR A 126 -20.25 17.61 -9.38
N GLN A 127 -20.48 16.67 -8.45
CA GLN A 127 -20.46 15.24 -8.78
C GLN A 127 -21.73 14.86 -9.56
N PRO A 128 -21.64 13.90 -10.49
CA PRO A 128 -22.83 13.35 -11.12
C PRO A 128 -23.72 12.67 -10.06
N LEU A 129 -25.03 12.85 -10.17
CA LEU A 129 -26.01 12.17 -9.33
C LEU A 129 -26.20 10.72 -9.80
N MET A 130 -26.26 9.78 -8.86
CA MET A 130 -26.53 8.38 -9.15
C MET A 130 -28.00 8.19 -9.55
N PRO A 131 -28.32 7.73 -10.78
CA PRO A 131 -29.69 7.48 -11.17
C PRO A 131 -30.29 6.32 -10.38
N CYS A 132 -31.33 6.61 -9.60
CA CYS A 132 -32.00 5.63 -8.75
C CYS A 132 -33.50 5.52 -9.07
N ASN A 133 -34.08 4.37 -8.73
CA ASN A 133 -35.51 4.20 -8.57
C ASN A 133 -35.83 4.33 -7.07
N ASP A 134 -36.45 5.44 -6.69
CA ASP A 134 -36.70 5.75 -5.30
C ASP A 134 -38.00 5.14 -4.81
N THR A 135 -37.98 4.60 -3.59
CA THR A 135 -39.13 3.98 -2.94
C THR A 135 -39.30 4.57 -1.55
N TYR A 136 -40.54 4.96 -1.25
CA TYR A 136 -40.93 5.58 0.01
C TYR A 136 -41.75 4.62 0.86
N PHE A 137 -41.63 4.76 2.18
CA PHE A 137 -42.55 4.10 3.10
C PHE A 137 -43.95 4.69 3.01
N PRO A 138 -44.99 3.95 3.46
CA PRO A 138 -46.34 4.47 3.54
C PRO A 138 -46.42 5.74 4.41
N GLN A 139 -47.35 6.61 4.07
CA GLN A 139 -47.51 7.92 4.71
C GLN A 139 -48.29 7.88 6.03
N ASP A 140 -48.50 6.69 6.61
CA ASP A 140 -49.23 6.51 7.88
C ASP A 140 -48.36 6.84 9.10
N ALA A 141 -47.03 6.76 8.95
CA ALA A 141 -46.05 7.06 10.00
C ALA A 141 -44.72 7.51 9.36
N TYR A 142 -43.81 8.05 10.17
CA TYR A 142 -42.41 8.26 9.79
C TYR A 142 -41.64 6.98 10.09
N TYR A 143 -40.99 6.40 9.09
CA TYR A 143 -40.21 5.17 9.22
C TYR A 143 -38.73 5.48 9.08
N THR A 144 -37.92 5.04 10.05
CA THR A 144 -36.46 5.17 10.02
C THR A 144 -35.83 3.79 10.09
N ILE A 145 -35.14 3.39 9.01
CA ILE A 145 -34.38 2.15 8.95
C ILE A 145 -33.16 2.26 9.88
N GLN A 146 -32.97 1.25 10.72
CA GLN A 146 -31.79 1.12 11.59
C GLN A 146 -30.82 0.05 11.08
N THR A 147 -31.33 -0.99 10.41
CA THR A 147 -30.50 -2.08 9.88
C THR A 147 -31.14 -2.75 8.68
N ILE A 148 -30.31 -3.19 7.74
CA ILE A 148 -30.68 -4.10 6.65
C ILE A 148 -30.01 -5.44 6.95
N ALA A 149 -30.80 -6.51 6.92
CA ALA A 149 -30.31 -7.88 7.06
C ALA A 149 -31.04 -8.77 6.04
N GLY A 150 -30.28 -9.46 5.19
CA GLY A 150 -30.86 -10.28 4.12
C GLY A 150 -31.74 -9.46 3.18
N ASN A 151 -32.98 -9.90 2.98
CA ASN A 151 -33.96 -9.21 2.13
C ASN A 151 -34.78 -8.14 2.89
N PHE A 152 -34.55 -7.94 4.18
CA PHE A 152 -35.42 -7.15 5.04
C PHE A 152 -34.67 -5.98 5.70
N ALA A 153 -35.40 -4.90 5.96
CA ALA A 153 -34.96 -3.83 6.85
C ALA A 153 -35.71 -3.91 8.18
N SER A 154 -35.06 -3.49 9.26
CA SER A 154 -35.65 -3.27 10.57
C SER A 154 -35.41 -1.84 11.02
N GLY A 155 -36.37 -1.25 11.71
CA GLY A 155 -36.28 0.13 12.14
C GLY A 155 -37.30 0.57 13.18
N ILE A 156 -37.42 1.90 13.32
CA ILE A 156 -38.40 2.56 14.19
C ILE A 156 -39.45 3.22 13.32
N TRP A 157 -40.72 3.11 13.73
CA TRP A 157 -41.78 3.95 13.18
C TRP A 157 -42.31 4.88 14.26
N ILE A 158 -42.67 6.10 13.86
CA ILE A 158 -43.25 7.14 14.72
C ILE A 158 -44.53 7.63 14.05
N ALA A 159 -45.66 7.59 14.75
CA ALA A 159 -46.92 8.13 14.26
C ALA A 159 -46.80 9.63 13.96
N LYS A 160 -47.62 10.16 13.05
CA LYS A 160 -47.56 11.57 12.65
C LYS A 160 -47.95 12.56 13.76
N ASP A 161 -48.66 12.10 14.78
CA ASP A 161 -48.94 12.85 15.99
C ASP A 161 -47.78 12.80 17.01
N GLU A 162 -46.73 12.04 16.72
CA GLU A 162 -45.53 11.82 17.53
C GLU A 162 -45.79 11.20 18.91
N ILE A 163 -47.00 10.69 19.16
CA ILE A 163 -47.37 10.08 20.44
C ILE A 163 -47.01 8.59 20.46
N GLN A 164 -47.29 7.90 19.35
CA GLN A 164 -47.06 6.45 19.24
C GLN A 164 -45.80 6.16 18.45
N GLN A 165 -45.01 5.21 18.95
CA GLN A 165 -43.85 4.71 18.23
C GLN A 165 -43.69 3.21 18.48
N GLY A 166 -42.95 2.55 17.59
CA GLY A 166 -42.66 1.12 17.73
C GLY A 166 -41.58 0.66 16.77
N LYS A 167 -41.43 -0.66 16.67
CA LYS A 167 -40.48 -1.30 15.77
C LYS A 167 -41.20 -1.88 14.55
N PHE A 168 -40.49 -1.94 13.43
CA PHE A 168 -41.00 -2.58 12.21
C PHE A 168 -39.94 -3.44 11.55
N VAL A 169 -40.39 -4.39 10.74
CA VAL A 169 -39.61 -5.04 9.69
C VAL A 169 -40.27 -4.80 8.34
N ALA A 170 -39.52 -4.69 7.25
CA ALA A 170 -40.06 -4.49 5.92
C ALA A 170 -39.27 -5.28 4.88
N ASP A 171 -39.97 -5.98 3.98
CA ASP A 171 -39.36 -6.67 2.84
C ASP A 171 -38.93 -5.63 1.79
N LEU A 172 -37.63 -5.54 1.53
CA LEU A 172 -37.05 -4.57 0.60
C LEU A 172 -37.28 -4.92 -0.86
N ARG A 173 -37.86 -6.08 -1.15
CA ARG A 173 -38.20 -6.51 -2.51
C ARG A 173 -39.58 -6.01 -2.95
N GLU A 174 -40.46 -5.67 -2.00
CA GLU A 174 -41.83 -5.25 -2.30
C GLU A 174 -41.91 -3.78 -2.76
N ARG A 175 -42.84 -3.51 -3.70
CA ARG A 175 -43.20 -2.16 -4.17
C ARG A 175 -44.73 -2.11 -4.35
N PRO A 176 -45.47 -1.25 -3.61
CA PRO A 176 -45.01 -0.39 -2.53
C PRO A 176 -44.53 -1.19 -1.31
N LEU A 177 -43.75 -0.57 -0.43
CA LEU A 177 -43.29 -1.19 0.82
C LEU A 177 -44.47 -1.45 1.76
N LYS A 178 -44.46 -2.61 2.41
CA LYS A 178 -45.43 -2.98 3.45
C LYS A 178 -44.71 -3.25 4.77
N PRO A 179 -44.47 -2.23 5.60
CA PRO A 179 -43.85 -2.42 6.91
C PRO A 179 -44.77 -3.22 7.83
N ILE A 180 -44.20 -4.22 8.48
CA ILE A 180 -44.85 -5.08 9.47
C ILE A 180 -44.47 -4.54 10.85
N LYS A 181 -45.47 -4.07 11.61
CA LYS A 181 -45.26 -3.61 12.99
C LYS A 181 -44.97 -4.80 13.90
N VAL A 182 -43.90 -4.70 14.66
CA VAL A 182 -43.38 -5.77 15.52
C VAL A 182 -44.05 -5.69 16.89
N ASN A 183 -44.57 -6.82 17.36
CA ASN A 183 -45.27 -6.95 18.64
C ASN A 183 -44.32 -7.29 19.82
N TRP A 184 -43.06 -7.62 19.52
CA TRP A 184 -42.03 -7.87 20.52
C TRP A 184 -41.57 -6.58 21.19
N GLU A 185 -41.79 -6.47 22.51
CA GLU A 185 -41.33 -5.34 23.30
C GLU A 185 -39.80 -5.20 23.24
N GLY A 186 -39.32 -3.97 23.06
CA GLY A 186 -37.88 -3.66 23.01
C GLY A 186 -37.10 -4.43 21.92
N PHE A 187 -37.73 -4.74 20.79
CA PHE A 187 -37.10 -5.42 19.65
C PHE A 187 -35.92 -4.62 19.07
N HIS A 188 -34.75 -5.26 18.93
CA HIS A 188 -33.54 -4.68 18.34
C HIS A 188 -32.54 -5.76 17.91
N GLY A 189 -31.37 -5.38 17.38
CA GLY A 189 -30.30 -6.33 17.05
C GLY A 189 -30.64 -7.30 15.90
N PHE A 190 -31.54 -6.90 15.01
CA PHE A 190 -31.97 -7.69 13.85
C PHE A 190 -30.77 -8.01 12.92
N THR A 191 -30.57 -9.28 12.62
CA THR A 191 -29.41 -9.78 11.88
C THR A 191 -29.76 -11.04 11.07
N TYR A 192 -28.94 -11.37 10.07
CA TYR A 192 -29.19 -12.44 9.10
C TYR A 192 -27.92 -13.23 8.82
N SER A 193 -28.04 -14.56 8.75
CA SER A 193 -26.99 -15.46 8.26
C SER A 193 -27.28 -15.87 6.82
N PRO A 194 -26.47 -15.41 5.84
CA PRO A 194 -26.59 -15.88 4.46
C PRO A 194 -26.34 -17.38 4.31
N LYS A 195 -25.49 -17.96 5.15
CA LYS A 195 -25.13 -19.39 5.09
C LYS A 195 -26.28 -20.30 5.51
N LEU A 196 -27.03 -19.90 6.53
CA LEU A 196 -28.11 -20.70 7.11
C LEU A 196 -29.50 -20.27 6.64
N ASP A 197 -29.58 -19.16 5.91
CA ASP A 197 -30.82 -18.46 5.55
C ASP A 197 -31.73 -18.28 6.78
N PHE A 198 -31.18 -17.64 7.82
CA PHE A 198 -31.81 -17.55 9.12
C PHE A 198 -31.64 -16.16 9.73
N TYR A 199 -32.73 -15.62 10.29
CA TYR A 199 -32.76 -14.33 10.95
C TYR A 199 -32.79 -14.49 12.46
N ALA A 200 -32.16 -13.54 13.15
CA ALA A 200 -32.22 -13.44 14.61
C ALA A 200 -32.38 -11.99 15.05
N ALA A 201 -32.98 -11.81 16.21
CA ALA A 201 -33.11 -10.51 16.87
C ALA A 201 -33.13 -10.67 18.39
N ILE A 202 -32.99 -9.56 19.09
CA ILE A 202 -33.13 -9.47 20.54
C ILE A 202 -34.48 -8.84 20.84
N TYR A 203 -35.19 -9.39 21.82
CA TYR A 203 -36.32 -8.69 22.44
C TYR A 203 -36.07 -8.52 23.94
N THR A 204 -36.69 -7.49 24.50
CA THR A 204 -36.49 -7.09 25.90
C THR A 204 -37.80 -7.26 26.67
N THR A 205 -37.71 -7.89 27.83
CA THR A 205 -38.75 -7.89 28.85
C THR A 205 -38.33 -6.96 29.99
N LYS A 206 -39.24 -6.66 30.91
CA LYS A 206 -38.96 -5.86 32.12
C LYS A 206 -37.72 -6.30 32.92
N TYR A 207 -37.36 -7.59 32.87
CA TYR A 207 -36.29 -8.14 33.72
C TYR A 207 -35.15 -8.82 32.98
N ALA A 208 -35.27 -9.02 31.67
CA ALA A 208 -34.27 -9.75 30.90
C ALA A 208 -34.45 -9.60 29.38
N GLN A 209 -33.40 -9.94 28.64
CA GLN A 209 -33.34 -10.02 27.20
C GLN A 209 -33.20 -11.48 26.73
N MET A 210 -33.77 -11.76 25.56
CA MET A 210 -33.72 -13.08 24.94
C MET A 210 -33.51 -12.95 23.43
N ILE A 211 -33.04 -14.04 22.81
CA ILE A 211 -32.86 -14.11 21.37
C ILE A 211 -34.08 -14.83 20.77
N ILE A 212 -34.63 -14.27 19.70
CA ILE A 212 -35.69 -14.85 18.87
C ILE A 212 -35.19 -14.96 17.44
N GLY A 213 -35.78 -15.87 16.65
CA GLY A 213 -35.42 -16.00 15.25
C GLY A 213 -36.30 -16.95 14.44
N GLY A 214 -36.09 -16.91 13.13
CA GLY A 214 -36.83 -17.70 12.15
C GLY A 214 -36.26 -17.53 10.73
N LYS A 215 -36.71 -18.36 9.79
CA LYS A 215 -36.27 -18.29 8.38
C LYS A 215 -36.95 -17.17 7.58
N ASP A 216 -38.18 -16.82 7.94
CA ASP A 216 -38.93 -15.75 7.28
C ASP A 216 -39.10 -14.56 8.23
N ALA A 217 -38.58 -13.39 7.86
CA ALA A 217 -38.76 -12.17 8.63
C ALA A 217 -40.14 -11.54 8.47
N ALA A 218 -40.93 -11.93 7.46
CA ALA A 218 -42.34 -11.52 7.39
C ALA A 218 -43.18 -12.11 8.53
N SER A 219 -42.79 -13.28 9.07
CA SER A 219 -43.42 -13.91 10.22
C SER A 219 -42.75 -13.55 11.56
N VAL A 220 -42.13 -12.38 11.67
CA VAL A 220 -41.36 -11.96 12.88
C VAL A 220 -42.16 -12.07 14.18
N ASN A 221 -43.48 -11.85 14.11
CA ASN A 221 -44.37 -11.92 15.26
C ASN A 221 -44.67 -13.37 15.71
N ASP A 222 -44.34 -14.37 14.88
CA ASP A 222 -44.48 -15.80 15.17
C ASP A 222 -43.15 -16.47 15.54
N TRP A 223 -42.05 -15.70 15.59
CA TRP A 223 -40.72 -16.25 15.88
C TRP A 223 -40.61 -16.88 17.26
N GLY A 224 -39.90 -18.02 17.30
CA GLY A 224 -39.59 -18.74 18.53
C GLY A 224 -38.36 -18.17 19.24
N LYS A 225 -38.26 -18.45 20.54
CA LYS A 225 -37.07 -18.16 21.35
C LYS A 225 -35.96 -19.15 21.00
N LEU A 226 -34.75 -18.65 20.78
CA LEU A 226 -33.56 -19.47 20.50
C LEU A 226 -32.79 -19.82 21.77
N THR A 227 -32.91 -19.01 22.83
CA THR A 227 -32.17 -19.23 24.07
C THR A 227 -33.05 -19.85 25.15
N PRO A 228 -32.54 -20.88 25.88
CA PRO A 228 -33.31 -21.52 26.94
C PRO A 228 -33.40 -20.67 28.22
N ARG A 229 -32.50 -19.68 28.38
CA ARG A 229 -32.44 -18.79 29.56
C ARG A 229 -32.40 -17.33 29.15
N SER A 230 -32.89 -16.49 30.03
CA SER A 230 -32.91 -15.04 29.87
C SER A 230 -31.59 -14.41 30.37
N MET A 231 -31.18 -13.33 29.72
CA MET A 231 -29.90 -12.65 29.92
C MET A 231 -30.15 -11.22 30.42
N ARG A 232 -29.22 -10.59 31.14
CA ARG A 232 -29.52 -9.27 31.74
C ARG A 232 -29.55 -8.15 30.71
N ARG A 233 -28.44 -7.98 30.00
CA ARG A 233 -28.23 -6.91 29.02
C ARG A 233 -27.31 -7.41 27.91
N LEU A 234 -27.93 -8.06 26.93
CA LEU A 234 -27.26 -8.55 25.74
C LEU A 234 -26.60 -7.40 24.98
N ASN A 235 -25.37 -7.66 24.54
CA ASN A 235 -24.68 -6.91 23.53
C ASN A 235 -25.29 -7.21 22.14
N ARG A 236 -24.61 -6.79 21.09
CA ARG A 236 -24.96 -7.10 19.70
C ARG A 236 -24.94 -8.62 19.43
N LEU A 237 -25.74 -9.06 18.47
CA LEU A 237 -25.69 -10.40 17.89
C LEU A 237 -24.66 -10.46 16.76
N TYR A 238 -23.78 -11.48 16.78
CA TYR A 238 -22.77 -11.71 15.76
C TYR A 238 -22.99 -13.06 15.09
N TRP A 239 -23.11 -13.06 13.77
CA TRP A 239 -23.03 -14.30 12.99
C TRP A 239 -21.57 -14.59 12.67
N CYS A 240 -21.11 -15.78 13.02
CA CYS A 240 -19.78 -16.30 12.77
C CYS A 240 -19.91 -17.69 12.14
N ASN A 241 -20.11 -17.74 10.82
CA ASN A 241 -20.51 -18.97 10.10
C ASN A 241 -21.76 -19.62 10.72
N ASP A 242 -21.59 -20.79 11.35
CA ASP A 242 -22.66 -21.59 11.94
C ASP A 242 -22.91 -21.20 13.40
N TYR A 243 -22.24 -20.16 13.91
CA TYR A 243 -22.41 -19.69 15.28
C TYR A 243 -23.17 -18.37 15.32
N LEU A 244 -24.14 -18.29 16.24
CA LEU A 244 -24.76 -17.04 16.68
C LEU A 244 -24.19 -16.70 18.07
N CYS A 245 -23.40 -15.64 18.14
CA CYS A 245 -22.66 -15.26 19.33
C CYS A 245 -23.16 -13.94 19.91
N THR A 246 -23.13 -13.84 21.24
CA THR A 246 -23.39 -12.60 21.97
C THR A 246 -22.80 -12.69 23.39
N GLY A 247 -22.93 -11.63 24.17
CA GLY A 247 -22.54 -11.61 25.58
C GLY A 247 -23.37 -10.59 26.35
N ASP A 248 -23.22 -10.60 27.67
CA ASP A 248 -23.74 -9.58 28.58
C ASP A 248 -22.65 -9.17 29.60
N GLU A 249 -23.04 -8.44 30.64
CA GLU A 249 -22.15 -7.94 31.69
C GLU A 249 -21.45 -9.05 32.49
N GLU A 250 -21.89 -10.30 32.43
CA GLU A 250 -21.35 -11.39 33.27
C GLU A 250 -21.09 -12.68 32.49
N SER A 251 -21.40 -12.72 31.20
CA SER A 251 -21.34 -13.97 30.45
C SER A 251 -21.24 -13.82 28.95
N VAL A 252 -20.77 -14.90 28.34
CA VAL A 252 -20.67 -15.10 26.90
C VAL A 252 -21.60 -16.22 26.50
N LEU A 253 -22.28 -16.06 25.37
CA LEU A 253 -23.25 -16.99 24.84
C LEU A 253 -22.91 -17.33 23.39
N ILE A 254 -22.72 -18.61 23.11
CA ILE A 254 -22.41 -19.15 21.78
C ILE A 254 -23.46 -20.21 21.46
N LEU A 255 -24.29 -19.93 20.44
CA LEU A 255 -25.26 -20.88 19.90
C LEU A 255 -24.67 -21.48 18.63
N LYS A 256 -24.50 -22.80 18.60
CA LYS A 256 -24.23 -23.51 17.36
C LYS A 256 -25.55 -23.73 16.64
N MET A 257 -25.63 -23.31 15.39
CA MET A 257 -26.81 -23.30 14.56
C MET A 257 -26.64 -24.25 13.37
N ASN A 258 -27.75 -24.81 12.90
CA ASN A 258 -27.83 -25.54 11.65
C ASN A 258 -29.13 -25.15 10.91
N GLU A 259 -29.41 -25.78 9.77
CA GLU A 259 -30.60 -25.45 8.95
C GLU A 259 -31.95 -25.65 9.69
N SER A 260 -31.97 -26.43 10.78
CA SER A 260 -33.16 -26.68 11.61
C SER A 260 -33.29 -25.74 12.82
N GLY A 261 -32.30 -24.87 13.07
CA GLY A 261 -32.27 -23.96 14.20
C GLY A 261 -31.09 -24.21 15.14
N VAL A 262 -31.33 -24.13 16.45
CA VAL A 262 -30.29 -24.26 17.48
C VAL A 262 -29.91 -25.73 17.67
N GLU A 263 -28.63 -26.05 17.48
CA GLU A 263 -28.04 -27.39 17.70
C GLU A 263 -27.46 -27.53 19.11
N ASP A 264 -26.67 -26.54 19.55
CA ASP A 264 -26.01 -26.53 20.86
C ASP A 264 -25.96 -25.11 21.43
N VAL A 265 -25.96 -24.99 22.76
CA VAL A 265 -25.90 -23.71 23.47
C VAL A 265 -24.81 -23.80 24.54
N GLN A 266 -23.79 -22.96 24.40
CA GLN A 266 -22.74 -22.77 25.41
C GLN A 266 -22.87 -21.41 26.07
N ARG A 267 -22.87 -21.39 27.40
CA ARG A 267 -22.79 -20.16 28.19
C ARG A 267 -21.59 -20.23 29.13
N PHE A 268 -20.72 -19.25 29.03
CA PHE A 268 -19.54 -19.10 29.90
C PHE A 268 -19.78 -17.93 30.84
N ILE A 269 -19.67 -18.16 32.14
CA ILE A 269 -19.75 -17.10 33.15
C ILE A 269 -18.36 -16.49 33.31
N LEU A 270 -18.29 -15.18 33.15
CA LEU A 270 -17.06 -14.39 33.25
C LEU A 270 -17.17 -13.39 34.40
N SER A 271 -16.04 -12.78 34.77
CA SER A 271 -16.05 -11.67 35.73
C SER A 271 -16.93 -10.52 35.22
N PRO A 272 -17.69 -9.84 36.10
CA PRO A 272 -18.50 -8.68 35.70
C PRO A 272 -17.66 -7.59 35.03
N SER A 273 -18.18 -6.97 33.97
CA SER A 273 -17.53 -5.85 33.27
C SER A 273 -18.49 -5.13 32.33
N ASP A 274 -18.31 -3.81 32.19
CA ASP A 274 -19.11 -2.99 31.28
C ASP A 274 -18.64 -3.07 29.82
N SER A 275 -17.57 -3.83 29.55
CA SER A 275 -17.02 -3.99 28.21
C SER A 275 -17.85 -4.92 27.34
N ILE A 276 -18.12 -4.47 26.11
CA ILE A 276 -18.82 -5.23 25.07
C ILE A 276 -18.00 -6.44 24.63
N CYS A 277 -18.66 -7.60 24.52
CA CYS A 277 -18.10 -8.79 23.89
C CYS A 277 -18.10 -8.65 22.36
N ARG A 278 -16.93 -8.82 21.75
CA ARG A 278 -16.72 -8.78 20.29
C ARG A 278 -16.26 -10.14 19.80
N PHE A 279 -16.72 -10.54 18.62
CA PHE A 279 -16.48 -11.87 18.06
C PHE A 279 -15.95 -11.76 16.64
N ALA A 280 -15.08 -12.69 16.27
CA ALA A 280 -14.57 -12.87 14.91
C ALA A 280 -14.36 -14.35 14.62
N ILE A 281 -14.41 -14.72 13.34
CA ILE A 281 -14.05 -16.06 12.89
C ILE A 281 -13.02 -15.94 11.78
N ASP A 282 -11.97 -16.75 11.81
CA ASP A 282 -11.01 -16.80 10.71
C ASP A 282 -11.52 -17.68 9.54
N GLY A 283 -10.77 -17.72 8.44
CA GLY A 283 -11.12 -18.52 7.28
C GLY A 283 -10.94 -20.04 7.46
N LEU A 284 -10.40 -20.50 8.59
CA LEU A 284 -10.35 -21.92 8.98
C LEU A 284 -11.52 -22.31 9.89
N GLY A 285 -12.28 -21.34 10.39
CA GLY A 285 -13.43 -21.56 11.26
C GLY A 285 -13.11 -21.46 12.75
N HIS A 286 -11.93 -20.97 13.14
CA HIS A 286 -11.62 -20.72 14.54
C HIS A 286 -12.36 -19.47 15.02
N LEU A 287 -13.17 -19.62 16.07
CA LEU A 287 -13.95 -18.54 16.67
C LEU A 287 -13.13 -17.86 17.76
N TYR A 288 -12.95 -16.55 17.62
CA TYR A 288 -12.25 -15.69 18.56
C TYR A 288 -13.21 -14.72 19.21
N MET A 289 -12.88 -14.30 20.41
CA MET A 289 -13.55 -13.19 21.05
C MET A 289 -12.64 -12.40 21.98
N ASN A 290 -13.00 -11.15 22.21
CA ASN A 290 -12.34 -10.32 23.21
C ASN A 290 -13.37 -9.50 23.98
N ARG A 291 -12.98 -9.11 25.20
CA ARG A 291 -13.76 -8.24 26.07
C ARG A 291 -12.84 -7.18 26.66
N GLY A 292 -13.09 -5.92 26.32
CA GLY A 292 -12.28 -4.77 26.78
C GLY A 292 -11.59 -4.01 25.65
N HIS A 293 -10.72 -3.09 26.04
CA HIS A 293 -10.03 -2.16 25.15
C HIS A 293 -8.66 -2.71 24.71
N SER A 294 -7.67 -1.83 24.46
CA SER A 294 -6.28 -2.23 24.18
C SER A 294 -5.75 -3.15 25.30
N ASP A 295 -4.91 -4.11 24.92
CA ASP A 295 -4.25 -5.09 25.78
C ASP A 295 -5.19 -6.09 26.49
N SER A 296 -6.46 -6.10 26.09
CA SER A 296 -7.43 -7.11 26.52
C SER A 296 -7.08 -8.50 25.97
N GLU A 297 -7.43 -9.52 26.74
CA GLU A 297 -7.25 -10.91 26.35
C GLU A 297 -8.16 -11.26 25.18
N ILE A 298 -7.59 -12.00 24.23
CA ILE A 298 -8.34 -12.68 23.18
C ILE A 298 -8.53 -14.12 23.66
N LEU A 299 -9.77 -14.62 23.59
CA LEU A 299 -10.13 -15.99 23.89
C LEU A 299 -10.50 -16.69 22.57
N ARG A 300 -10.10 -17.95 22.43
CA ARG A 300 -10.46 -18.82 21.32
C ARG A 300 -11.45 -19.88 21.82
N TYR A 301 -12.56 -20.03 21.12
CA TYR A 301 -13.52 -21.10 21.39
C TYR A 301 -13.11 -22.38 20.68
N GLU A 302 -12.86 -23.44 21.44
CA GLU A 302 -12.43 -24.74 20.93
C GLU A 302 -12.89 -25.86 21.87
N ASN A 303 -13.37 -26.97 21.31
CA ASN A 303 -13.82 -28.15 22.08
C ASN A 303 -14.83 -27.83 23.21
N ARG A 304 -15.75 -26.90 22.94
CA ARG A 304 -16.75 -26.40 23.91
C ARG A 304 -16.14 -25.69 25.14
N ASP A 305 -14.96 -25.12 25.00
CA ASP A 305 -14.30 -24.33 26.04
C ASP A 305 -13.71 -23.02 25.47
N LEU A 306 -13.39 -22.08 26.36
CA LEU A 306 -12.70 -20.83 26.02
C LEU A 306 -11.24 -20.88 26.49
N GLN A 307 -10.32 -20.86 25.54
CA GLN A 307 -8.88 -20.91 25.80
C GLN A 307 -8.24 -19.53 25.56
N CYS A 308 -7.28 -19.14 26.40
CA CYS A 308 -6.53 -17.91 26.18
C CYS A 308 -5.71 -17.99 24.89
N HIS A 309 -5.82 -16.97 24.06
CA HIS A 309 -5.03 -16.83 22.85
C HIS A 309 -3.59 -16.39 23.19
N PRO A 310 -2.55 -16.82 22.44
CA PRO A 310 -1.14 -16.51 22.76
C PRO A 310 -0.78 -15.02 22.82
N PHE A 311 -1.57 -14.15 22.18
CA PHE A 311 -1.38 -12.71 22.21
C PHE A 311 -2.68 -11.96 22.48
N ARG A 312 -2.53 -10.72 22.95
CA ARG A 312 -3.59 -9.78 23.32
C ARG A 312 -3.96 -8.86 22.17
N ARG A 313 -5.07 -8.14 22.29
CA ARG A 313 -5.48 -7.09 21.35
C ARG A 313 -4.57 -5.86 21.45
N SER A 314 -4.17 -5.29 20.32
CA SER A 314 -3.38 -4.05 20.25
C SER A 314 -4.26 -2.85 19.86
N GLY A 315 -4.14 -1.74 20.59
CA GLY A 315 -4.73 -0.46 20.20
C GLY A 315 -6.25 -0.51 19.95
N TYR A 316 -6.67 -0.03 18.78
CA TYR A 316 -8.06 0.02 18.32
C TYR A 316 -8.42 -1.09 17.31
N ASP A 317 -7.61 -2.14 17.18
CA ASP A 317 -7.92 -3.21 16.25
C ASP A 317 -9.12 -4.03 16.78
N GLU A 318 -10.31 -3.76 16.25
CA GLU A 318 -11.58 -4.35 16.71
C GLU A 318 -11.83 -5.71 16.01
N LEU A 319 -12.00 -6.79 16.79
CA LEU A 319 -12.30 -8.12 16.25
C LEU A 319 -13.60 -8.15 15.46
N ASP A 320 -14.65 -7.48 15.94
CA ASP A 320 -15.95 -7.42 15.26
C ASP A 320 -15.96 -6.56 13.99
N ASN A 321 -14.85 -5.85 13.72
CA ASN A 321 -14.61 -5.10 12.51
C ASN A 321 -13.57 -5.79 11.63
N SER A 322 -13.71 -7.12 11.48
CA SER A 322 -12.78 -7.96 10.73
C SER A 322 -13.47 -8.86 9.72
N LEU A 323 -12.70 -9.29 8.71
CA LEU A 323 -13.13 -10.25 7.69
C LEU A 323 -12.20 -11.46 7.65
N PRO A 324 -12.74 -12.70 7.60
CA PRO A 324 -11.93 -13.88 7.39
C PRO A 324 -11.31 -13.87 5.99
N VAL A 325 -10.03 -14.24 5.90
CA VAL A 325 -9.40 -14.59 4.63
C VAL A 325 -9.57 -16.08 4.40
N PHE A 326 -10.34 -16.42 3.36
CA PHE A 326 -10.76 -17.80 3.03
C PHE A 326 -9.63 -18.84 3.13
N ASN A 327 -9.90 -19.96 3.80
CA ASN A 327 -8.96 -21.08 4.03
C ASN A 327 -7.64 -20.69 4.70
N THR A 328 -7.61 -19.62 5.49
CA THR A 328 -6.44 -19.22 6.27
C THR A 328 -6.83 -18.78 7.67
N SER A 329 -5.86 -18.76 8.59
CA SER A 329 -6.02 -18.22 9.95
C SER A 329 -6.04 -16.69 10.02
N ARG A 330 -6.26 -16.00 8.90
CA ARG A 330 -6.02 -14.56 8.81
C ARG A 330 -7.32 -13.77 8.91
N LEU A 331 -7.22 -12.62 9.56
CA LEU A 331 -8.25 -11.59 9.64
C LEU A 331 -7.77 -10.32 8.95
N LEU A 332 -8.60 -9.79 8.05
CA LEU A 332 -8.47 -8.41 7.57
C LEU A 332 -9.18 -7.50 8.55
N MET A 333 -8.54 -6.42 8.97
CA MET A 333 -9.04 -5.51 10.01
C MET A 333 -8.75 -4.06 9.64
N ILE A 334 -9.51 -3.11 10.18
CA ILE A 334 -9.14 -1.70 10.13
C ILE A 334 -8.12 -1.40 11.24
N ARG A 335 -7.02 -0.73 10.87
CA ARG A 335 -6.02 -0.24 11.83
C ARG A 335 -5.70 1.23 11.57
N GLU A 336 -5.77 2.02 12.64
CA GLU A 336 -5.31 3.40 12.65
C GLU A 336 -3.81 3.45 12.99
N THR A 337 -3.08 4.27 12.24
CA THR A 337 -1.65 4.54 12.46
C THR A 337 -1.44 6.03 12.72
N SER A 338 -0.57 6.37 13.68
CA SER A 338 -0.20 7.75 13.97
C SER A 338 0.85 8.27 12.95
N GLY A 339 0.60 9.44 12.36
CA GLY A 339 1.52 10.17 11.47
C GLY A 339 1.51 11.68 11.77
N TRP A 340 2.53 12.43 11.30
CA TRP A 340 2.75 13.85 11.65
C TRP A 340 1.61 14.80 11.28
N ASP A 341 0.77 14.46 10.29
CA ASP A 341 -0.27 15.39 9.79
C ASP A 341 -1.68 14.79 9.68
N ASN A 342 -1.95 13.55 10.13
CA ASN A 342 -3.31 12.99 10.37
C ASN A 342 -3.28 11.48 10.71
N ASN A 343 -4.30 10.99 11.41
CA ASN A 343 -4.58 9.56 11.50
C ASN A 343 -4.89 9.03 10.09
N HIS A 344 -4.15 8.01 9.66
CA HIS A 344 -4.49 7.30 8.43
C HIS A 344 -5.10 5.96 8.80
N SER A 345 -6.33 5.74 8.34
CA SER A 345 -6.97 4.43 8.37
C SER A 345 -6.32 3.50 7.35
N ASN A 346 -6.05 2.27 7.76
CA ASN A 346 -5.40 1.26 6.93
C ASN A 346 -6.14 -0.07 7.02
N LEU A 347 -5.91 -0.92 6.03
CA LEU A 347 -6.28 -2.32 6.10
C LEU A 347 -5.08 -3.11 6.64
N LEU A 348 -5.26 -3.77 7.78
CA LEU A 348 -4.32 -4.72 8.38
C LEU A 348 -4.75 -6.13 8.00
N ASP A 349 -3.79 -6.96 7.62
CA ASP A 349 -3.99 -8.38 7.36
C ASP A 349 -3.14 -9.17 8.37
N LEU A 350 -3.80 -9.73 9.39
CA LEU A 350 -3.23 -10.35 10.58
C LEU A 350 -3.43 -11.88 10.54
N ASP A 351 -2.35 -12.65 10.64
CA ASP A 351 -2.40 -14.11 10.85
C ASP A 351 -2.59 -14.41 12.34
N MET A 352 -3.78 -14.90 12.71
CA MET A 352 -4.13 -15.15 14.11
C MET A 352 -3.28 -16.24 14.75
N MET A 353 -2.71 -17.17 13.98
CA MET A 353 -1.93 -18.27 14.58
C MET A 353 -0.52 -17.86 15.04
N ASN A 354 0.06 -16.82 14.47
CA ASN A 354 1.46 -16.46 14.70
C ASN A 354 1.74 -14.96 14.83
N GLY A 355 0.73 -14.10 14.67
CA GLY A 355 0.87 -12.65 14.82
C GLY A 355 1.57 -11.96 13.64
N CYS A 356 1.94 -12.67 12.56
CA CYS A 356 2.49 -12.03 11.37
C CYS A 356 1.41 -11.14 10.73
N CYS A 357 1.78 -9.91 10.37
CA CYS A 357 0.83 -9.02 9.73
C CYS A 357 1.47 -8.13 8.64
N LYS A 358 0.60 -7.64 7.76
CA LYS A 358 0.93 -6.64 6.74
C LYS A 358 -0.18 -5.60 6.68
N ILE A 359 0.16 -4.40 6.25
CA ILE A 359 -0.73 -3.23 6.28
C ILE A 359 -0.70 -2.52 4.93
N VAL A 360 -1.81 -1.89 4.56
CA VAL A 360 -1.91 -1.07 3.35
C VAL A 360 -2.79 0.16 3.61
N PRO A 361 -2.35 1.37 3.21
CA PRO A 361 -3.14 2.59 3.38
C PRO A 361 -4.45 2.60 2.59
N LEU A 362 -5.47 3.23 3.16
CA LEU A 362 -6.79 3.46 2.54
C LEU A 362 -7.00 4.97 2.27
N PRO A 363 -6.44 5.53 1.19
CA PRO A 363 -6.47 6.97 0.96
C PRO A 363 -7.89 7.46 0.63
N GLY A 364 -8.26 8.62 1.18
CA GLY A 364 -9.53 9.31 0.89
C GLY A 364 -10.72 8.87 1.74
N LEU A 365 -10.52 7.92 2.66
CA LEU A 365 -11.48 7.59 3.71
C LEU A 365 -11.13 8.35 4.99
N GLY A 366 -12.15 8.72 5.78
CA GLY A 366 -11.98 9.37 7.07
C GLY A 366 -11.72 8.38 8.22
N GLU A 367 -12.32 8.67 9.36
CA GLU A 367 -12.19 7.92 10.61
C GLU A 367 -13.39 6.98 10.85
N ASN A 368 -13.33 6.15 11.89
CA ASN A 368 -14.43 5.25 12.30
C ASN A 368 -14.89 4.27 11.20
N LEU A 369 -13.96 3.70 10.44
CA LEU A 369 -14.29 2.84 9.31
C LEU A 369 -14.88 1.49 9.74
N LYS A 370 -15.86 1.01 8.97
CA LYS A 370 -16.48 -0.31 9.13
C LYS A 370 -16.25 -1.18 7.91
N LEU A 371 -15.77 -2.40 8.14
CA LEU A 371 -15.34 -3.36 7.13
C LEU A 371 -16.34 -4.52 7.06
N HIS A 372 -17.02 -4.68 5.93
CA HIS A 372 -18.05 -5.71 5.75
C HIS A 372 -17.95 -6.42 4.39
N PRO A 373 -18.31 -7.72 4.29
CA PRO A 373 -18.53 -8.34 3.00
C PRO A 373 -19.68 -7.60 2.28
N PHE A 374 -19.60 -7.47 0.96
CA PHE A 374 -20.64 -6.81 0.18
C PHE A 374 -21.33 -7.79 -0.77
N ILE A 375 -20.69 -8.16 -1.89
CA ILE A 375 -21.22 -9.15 -2.84
C ILE A 375 -20.07 -9.85 -3.58
N ASN A 376 -20.13 -11.18 -3.68
CA ASN A 376 -19.06 -11.98 -4.28
C ASN A 376 -17.69 -11.64 -3.65
N ASP A 377 -16.69 -11.28 -4.47
CA ASP A 377 -15.34 -10.88 -4.04
C ASP A 377 -15.24 -9.40 -3.60
N TRP A 378 -16.37 -8.67 -3.51
CA TRP A 378 -16.38 -7.27 -3.11
C TRP A 378 -16.61 -7.10 -1.61
N VAL A 379 -15.81 -6.21 -1.04
CA VAL A 379 -15.86 -5.75 0.34
C VAL A 379 -16.22 -4.27 0.33
N ILE A 380 -17.07 -3.85 1.26
CA ILE A 380 -17.36 -2.44 1.49
C ILE A 380 -16.62 -1.97 2.75
N ILE A 381 -15.93 -0.84 2.61
CA ILE A 381 -15.31 -0.09 3.69
C ILE A 381 -16.11 1.19 3.83
N TYR A 382 -16.99 1.21 4.81
CA TYR A 382 -17.92 2.30 5.06
C TYR A 382 -17.33 3.29 6.06
N ASN A 383 -17.46 4.58 5.76
CA ASN A 383 -17.04 5.67 6.65
C ASN A 383 -18.26 6.17 7.42
N SER A 384 -18.25 5.97 8.76
CA SER A 384 -19.33 6.49 9.58
C SER A 384 -19.13 7.94 10.01
N GLY A 385 -17.94 8.53 9.83
CA GLY A 385 -17.66 9.94 10.13
C GLY A 385 -18.45 10.88 9.22
N ASP A 386 -18.76 12.07 9.72
CA ASP A 386 -19.68 13.02 9.08
C ASP A 386 -19.00 14.05 8.15
N ASP A 387 -17.71 13.85 7.85
CA ASP A 387 -16.93 14.77 7.00
C ASP A 387 -17.15 14.52 5.49
N PHE A 388 -17.78 15.48 4.82
CA PHE A 388 -18.08 15.44 3.38
C PHE A 388 -16.86 15.77 2.49
N ARG A 389 -15.67 15.95 3.06
CA ARG A 389 -14.41 15.97 2.30
C ARG A 389 -13.87 14.57 2.02
N THR A 390 -14.39 13.57 2.73
CA THR A 390 -13.96 12.17 2.62
C THR A 390 -14.96 11.31 1.84
N ASP A 391 -14.53 10.15 1.36
CA ASP A 391 -15.44 9.18 0.77
C ASP A 391 -16.41 8.65 1.82
N PHE A 392 -17.69 8.55 1.47
CA PHE A 392 -18.69 7.86 2.31
C PHE A 392 -18.45 6.36 2.38
N ALA A 393 -17.96 5.77 1.28
CA ALA A 393 -17.51 4.38 1.28
C ALA A 393 -16.54 4.08 0.13
N GLN A 394 -15.72 3.06 0.31
CA GLN A 394 -14.96 2.42 -0.76
C GLN A 394 -15.36 0.97 -0.90
N LEU A 395 -15.56 0.54 -2.14
CA LEU A 395 -15.76 -0.85 -2.53
C LEU A 395 -14.45 -1.39 -3.05
N TRP A 396 -13.95 -2.45 -2.43
CA TRP A 396 -12.70 -3.09 -2.80
C TRP A 396 -12.96 -4.53 -3.26
N ASN A 397 -12.49 -4.86 -4.46
CA ASN A 397 -12.51 -6.24 -4.94
C ASN A 397 -11.25 -6.97 -4.48
N GLN A 398 -11.41 -8.02 -3.67
CA GLN A 398 -10.29 -8.74 -3.06
C GLN A 398 -9.41 -9.48 -4.07
N LYS A 399 -9.98 -9.85 -5.22
CA LYS A 399 -9.30 -10.65 -6.25
C LYS A 399 -8.55 -9.78 -7.26
N SER A 400 -9.19 -8.72 -7.78
CA SER A 400 -8.58 -7.81 -8.76
C SER A 400 -7.82 -6.66 -8.11
N GLY A 401 -8.07 -6.37 -6.84
CA GLY A 401 -7.56 -5.19 -6.15
C GLY A 401 -8.21 -3.88 -6.57
N GLU A 402 -9.24 -3.90 -7.44
CA GLU A 402 -9.99 -2.73 -7.89
C GLU A 402 -10.67 -2.03 -6.71
N ILE A 403 -10.67 -0.69 -6.71
CA ILE A 403 -11.35 0.17 -5.75
C ILE A 403 -12.29 1.12 -6.49
N LEU A 404 -13.56 1.10 -6.09
CA LEU A 404 -14.60 2.04 -6.50
C LEU A 404 -15.02 2.89 -5.29
N ARG A 405 -15.40 4.14 -5.51
CA ARG A 405 -15.61 5.13 -4.43
C ARG A 405 -17.04 5.65 -4.48
N ILE A 406 -17.69 5.71 -3.33
CA ILE A 406 -18.96 6.42 -3.14
C ILE A 406 -18.61 7.75 -2.48
N ARG A 407 -18.86 8.83 -3.22
CA ARG A 407 -18.41 10.17 -2.87
C ARG A 407 -19.58 11.08 -2.51
N PRO A 408 -19.34 12.11 -1.68
CA PRO A 408 -20.28 13.20 -1.46
C PRO A 408 -20.79 13.79 -2.78
N GLY A 409 -22.07 14.13 -2.82
CA GLY A 409 -22.74 14.66 -4.01
C GLY A 409 -23.33 13.60 -4.96
N MET A 410 -23.04 12.30 -4.79
CA MET A 410 -23.66 11.24 -5.62
C MET A 410 -25.14 10.99 -5.29
N PHE A 411 -25.60 11.41 -4.10
CA PHE A 411 -26.98 11.26 -3.62
C PHE A 411 -27.53 12.62 -3.15
N ALA A 412 -27.32 13.66 -3.96
CA ALA A 412 -27.56 15.05 -3.60
C ALA A 412 -26.77 15.43 -2.32
N SER A 413 -27.37 16.23 -1.43
CA SER A 413 -26.78 16.65 -0.16
C SER A 413 -26.89 15.57 0.95
N CYS A 414 -27.46 14.40 0.64
CA CYS A 414 -27.66 13.36 1.63
C CYS A 414 -26.45 12.41 1.72
N LYS A 415 -25.96 12.17 2.94
CA LYS A 415 -25.09 11.04 3.23
C LYS A 415 -25.91 9.75 3.21
N PRO A 416 -25.47 8.70 2.49
CA PRO A 416 -26.06 7.37 2.60
C PRO A 416 -25.98 6.88 4.04
N ASN A 417 -27.08 6.41 4.60
CA ASN A 417 -27.14 5.85 5.95
C ASN A 417 -26.75 4.37 5.95
N GLN A 418 -27.20 3.62 4.93
CA GLN A 418 -26.80 2.23 4.69
C GLN A 418 -26.65 1.96 3.20
N ILE A 419 -25.69 1.09 2.87
CA ILE A 419 -25.43 0.58 1.52
C ILE A 419 -25.34 -0.94 1.64
N ALA A 420 -26.28 -1.66 1.05
CA ALA A 420 -26.40 -3.11 1.19
C ALA A 420 -26.61 -3.78 -0.17
N ALA A 421 -26.02 -4.96 -0.34
CA ALA A 421 -26.40 -5.89 -1.39
C ALA A 421 -27.42 -6.87 -0.82
N LEU A 422 -28.58 -6.96 -1.46
CA LEU A 422 -29.57 -7.99 -1.13
C LEU A 422 -29.07 -9.37 -1.60
N PRO A 423 -29.57 -10.47 -1.02
CA PRO A 423 -29.26 -11.83 -1.46
C PRO A 423 -29.44 -12.12 -2.96
N ASP A 424 -30.37 -11.42 -3.63
CA ASP A 424 -30.60 -11.53 -5.07
C ASP A 424 -29.61 -10.71 -5.94
N GLY A 425 -28.68 -9.99 -5.29
CA GLY A 425 -27.66 -9.17 -5.92
C GLY A 425 -28.04 -7.72 -6.20
N ARG A 426 -29.29 -7.30 -5.91
CA ARG A 426 -29.67 -5.90 -6.02
C ARG A 426 -28.98 -5.05 -4.97
N ILE A 427 -28.62 -3.83 -5.35
CA ILE A 427 -28.01 -2.86 -4.43
C ILE A 427 -29.07 -1.91 -3.93
N ILE A 428 -29.13 -1.75 -2.61
CA ILE A 428 -30.04 -0.84 -1.93
C ILE A 428 -29.21 0.16 -1.14
N ILE A 429 -29.56 1.43 -1.29
CA ILE A 429 -28.95 2.55 -0.58
C ILE A 429 -30.06 3.29 0.14
N THR A 430 -29.85 3.62 1.41
CA THR A 430 -30.84 4.36 2.19
C THR A 430 -30.32 5.74 2.53
N THR A 431 -31.18 6.75 2.44
CA THR A 431 -30.92 8.09 3.00
C THR A 431 -31.99 8.42 4.03
N LEU A 432 -31.73 9.40 4.89
CA LEU A 432 -32.70 9.91 5.85
C LEU A 432 -33.09 11.33 5.44
N GLN A 433 -34.38 11.58 5.28
CA GLN A 433 -34.91 12.89 4.91
C GLN A 433 -35.83 13.42 6.00
N THR A 434 -35.61 14.68 6.40
CA THR A 434 -36.40 15.38 7.42
C THR A 434 -37.88 15.40 7.04
N LYS A 435 -38.77 15.03 7.96
CA LYS A 435 -40.24 14.91 7.76
C LYS A 435 -40.70 13.90 6.69
N VAL A 436 -39.81 13.07 6.15
CA VAL A 436 -40.14 11.98 5.22
C VAL A 436 -39.78 10.63 5.84
N GLY A 437 -38.66 10.57 6.56
CA GLY A 437 -38.08 9.33 7.07
C GLY A 437 -37.05 8.75 6.10
N SER A 438 -36.84 7.45 6.18
CA SER A 438 -35.91 6.74 5.30
C SER A 438 -36.46 6.65 3.87
N VAL A 439 -35.61 6.95 2.90
CA VAL A 439 -35.86 6.74 1.47
C VAL A 439 -34.95 5.61 0.98
N ILE A 440 -35.52 4.69 0.20
CA ILE A 440 -34.77 3.59 -0.42
C ILE A 440 -34.46 3.96 -1.86
N HIS A 441 -33.18 3.99 -2.19
CA HIS A 441 -32.65 4.22 -3.52
C HIS A 441 -32.16 2.89 -4.10
N GLU A 442 -32.75 2.47 -5.21
CA GLU A 442 -32.30 1.33 -5.99
C GLU A 442 -31.59 1.82 -7.26
N PRO A 443 -30.24 1.80 -7.33
CA PRO A 443 -29.50 2.32 -8.46
C PRO A 443 -29.83 1.57 -9.76
N LYS A 444 -30.04 2.30 -10.86
CA LYS A 444 -30.34 1.70 -12.17
C LYS A 444 -29.16 0.92 -12.75
N ASP A 445 -27.94 1.42 -12.53
CA ASP A 445 -26.67 0.75 -12.86
C ASP A 445 -25.59 1.17 -11.86
N PHE A 446 -25.54 0.47 -10.73
CA PHE A 446 -24.61 0.80 -9.65
C PHE A 446 -23.14 0.71 -10.09
N TRP A 447 -22.75 -0.42 -10.68
CA TRP A 447 -21.36 -0.70 -11.01
C TRP A 447 -20.85 0.12 -12.19
N GLY A 448 -21.65 0.26 -13.25
CA GLY A 448 -21.28 1.08 -14.40
C GLY A 448 -21.21 2.56 -14.05
N PHE A 449 -22.15 3.07 -13.25
CA PHE A 449 -22.08 4.44 -12.73
C PHE A 449 -20.80 4.67 -11.92
N LEU A 450 -20.48 3.80 -10.95
CA LEU A 450 -19.28 4.00 -10.14
C LEU A 450 -17.98 3.94 -10.95
N ARG A 451 -17.92 3.13 -12.02
CA ARG A 451 -16.76 3.11 -12.93
C ARG A 451 -16.67 4.32 -13.84
N LEU A 452 -17.80 4.95 -14.18
CA LEU A 452 -17.85 6.15 -15.00
C LEU A 452 -17.56 7.41 -14.18
N ALA A 453 -18.22 7.52 -13.02
CA ALA A 453 -18.13 8.66 -12.12
C ALA A 453 -16.79 8.72 -11.37
N ASN A 454 -16.03 7.62 -11.35
CA ASN A 454 -14.70 7.57 -10.75
C ASN A 454 -13.66 7.17 -11.80
N LYS A 455 -12.39 7.52 -11.56
CA LYS A 455 -11.27 6.78 -12.17
C LYS A 455 -11.01 5.58 -11.26
N PRO A 456 -11.28 4.33 -11.68
CA PRO A 456 -11.04 3.14 -10.85
C PRO A 456 -9.61 3.15 -10.33
N LYS A 457 -9.47 2.90 -9.02
CA LYS A 457 -8.17 2.83 -8.36
C LYS A 457 -7.83 1.38 -8.05
N HIS A 458 -6.61 1.15 -7.60
CA HIS A 458 -6.22 -0.13 -7.02
C HIS A 458 -5.66 0.11 -5.62
N LEU A 459 -5.82 -0.90 -4.77
CA LEU A 459 -5.19 -0.93 -3.46
C LEU A 459 -3.67 -0.74 -3.61
N GLY A 460 -3.07 0.01 -2.68
CA GLY A 460 -1.64 0.19 -2.65
C GLY A 460 -0.87 -1.12 -2.44
N LYS A 461 0.45 -1.01 -2.42
CA LYS A 461 1.30 -2.17 -2.06
C LYS A 461 1.19 -2.44 -0.57
N TRP A 462 0.90 -3.70 -0.23
CA TRP A 462 1.00 -4.21 1.14
C TRP A 462 2.42 -4.07 1.68
N ARG A 463 2.54 -3.61 2.92
CA ARG A 463 3.80 -3.41 3.64
C ARG A 463 3.80 -4.28 4.88
N ARG A 464 4.84 -5.09 5.08
CA ARG A 464 4.90 -6.03 6.20
C ARG A 464 5.53 -5.41 7.43
N TYR A 465 5.00 -5.74 8.60
CA TYR A 465 5.68 -5.52 9.87
C TYR A 465 6.67 -6.67 10.14
N HIS A 466 7.87 -6.32 10.59
CA HIS A 466 8.84 -7.32 11.06
C HIS A 466 8.56 -7.80 12.49
N SER A 467 8.05 -6.91 13.33
CA SER A 467 7.51 -7.29 14.64
C SER A 467 6.23 -8.10 14.48
N LEU A 468 5.99 -9.01 15.42
CA LEU A 468 4.74 -9.73 15.51
C LEU A 468 3.71 -8.90 16.25
N TYR A 469 2.45 -9.13 15.93
CA TYR A 469 1.33 -8.63 16.69
C TYR A 469 1.33 -9.22 18.11
N PRO A 470 1.08 -8.42 19.17
CA PRO A 470 0.56 -7.05 19.18
C PRO A 470 1.63 -5.96 19.20
N ASP A 471 2.92 -6.33 19.24
CA ASP A 471 4.09 -5.46 19.45
C ASP A 471 4.54 -4.71 18.18
N ILE A 472 3.63 -4.47 17.25
CA ILE A 472 3.91 -3.74 16.01
C ILE A 472 3.93 -2.22 16.26
N PRO A 473 4.81 -1.45 15.59
CA PRO A 473 4.82 0.01 15.67
C PRO A 473 3.48 0.63 15.26
N ARG A 474 3.18 1.83 15.82
CA ARG A 474 2.04 2.65 15.38
C ARG A 474 2.27 3.35 14.04
N THR A 475 3.52 3.41 13.56
CA THR A 475 3.86 3.98 12.26
C THR A 475 3.73 2.95 11.15
N LEU A 476 3.50 3.41 9.92
CA LEU A 476 3.53 2.54 8.75
C LEU A 476 4.96 2.04 8.47
N PRO A 477 5.15 0.77 8.06
CA PRO A 477 6.44 0.32 7.57
C PRO A 477 6.85 1.12 6.34
N ALA A 478 8.16 1.31 6.16
CA ALA A 478 8.67 1.99 4.99
C ALA A 478 8.35 1.20 3.71
N ASN A 479 8.21 1.91 2.59
CA ASN A 479 7.86 1.33 1.29
C ASN A 479 9.07 0.74 0.54
N GLN A 480 10.17 0.47 1.24
CA GLN A 480 11.38 -0.08 0.65
C GLN A 480 11.17 -1.56 0.30
N GLN A 481 11.78 -2.01 -0.79
CA GLN A 481 11.73 -3.42 -1.20
C GLN A 481 13.13 -3.95 -1.50
N LEU A 482 13.40 -5.15 -0.98
CA LEU A 482 14.54 -5.98 -1.35
C LEU A 482 14.01 -7.14 -2.20
N HIS A 483 14.46 -7.26 -3.45
CA HIS A 483 14.12 -8.41 -4.29
C HIS A 483 15.31 -9.35 -4.39
N ILE A 484 15.11 -10.60 -3.98
CA ILE A 484 16.05 -11.70 -4.15
C ILE A 484 15.55 -12.53 -5.33
N LYS A 485 16.25 -12.43 -6.46
CA LYS A 485 15.95 -13.16 -7.69
C LYS A 485 17.04 -14.21 -7.94
N LYS A 486 16.78 -15.13 -8.87
CA LYS A 486 17.81 -16.08 -9.33
C LYS A 486 19.07 -15.32 -9.76
N ASN A 487 20.18 -15.55 -9.05
CA ASN A 487 21.50 -14.94 -9.28
C ASN A 487 21.58 -13.40 -9.18
N GLN A 488 20.57 -12.74 -8.59
CA GLN A 488 20.52 -11.28 -8.53
C GLN A 488 19.85 -10.78 -7.24
N LEU A 489 20.40 -9.73 -6.66
CA LEU A 489 19.75 -8.92 -5.63
C LEU A 489 19.30 -7.58 -6.25
N VAL A 490 18.14 -7.07 -5.87
CA VAL A 490 17.72 -5.69 -6.17
C VAL A 490 17.49 -5.00 -4.86
N ILE A 491 18.36 -4.05 -4.52
CA ILE A 491 18.35 -3.31 -3.25
C ILE A 491 18.18 -1.83 -3.59
N CYS A 492 17.23 -1.15 -2.96
CA CYS A 492 16.93 0.26 -3.26
C CYS A 492 16.64 0.52 -4.76
N GLY A 493 16.02 -0.44 -5.45
CA GLY A 493 15.76 -0.37 -6.89
C GLY A 493 16.98 -0.60 -7.81
N LYS A 494 18.19 -0.69 -7.25
CA LYS A 494 19.43 -0.95 -8.00
C LYS A 494 19.76 -2.44 -8.02
N LYS A 495 20.22 -2.93 -9.17
CA LYS A 495 20.56 -4.33 -9.41
C LYS A 495 22.00 -4.60 -8.94
N LEU A 496 22.17 -5.63 -8.10
CA LEU A 496 23.45 -6.14 -7.65
C LEU A 496 23.56 -7.62 -8.07
N ILE A 497 24.53 -7.91 -8.94
CA ILE A 497 24.77 -9.24 -9.51
C ILE A 497 26.16 -9.71 -9.04
N PRO A 498 26.35 -10.97 -8.62
CA PRO A 498 27.66 -11.49 -8.26
C PRO A 498 28.66 -11.45 -9.43
N PRO A 499 29.98 -11.34 -9.18
CA PRO A 499 30.62 -11.31 -7.87
C PRO A 499 30.41 -9.97 -7.15
N PHE A 500 30.19 -10.04 -5.83
CA PHE A 500 29.86 -8.90 -4.98
C PHE A 500 31.11 -8.19 -4.45
N THR A 501 31.91 -7.65 -5.38
CA THR A 501 33.10 -6.85 -5.05
C THR A 501 32.72 -5.64 -4.19
N LEU A 502 33.57 -5.27 -3.22
CA LEU A 502 33.32 -4.14 -2.32
C LEU A 502 32.96 -2.84 -3.07
N GLU A 503 33.65 -2.54 -4.18
CA GLU A 503 33.40 -1.34 -5.00
C GLU A 503 31.95 -1.27 -5.51
N LYS A 504 31.48 -2.31 -6.22
CA LYS A 504 30.10 -2.41 -6.72
C LYS A 504 29.06 -2.31 -5.60
N VAL A 505 29.34 -2.92 -4.45
CA VAL A 505 28.41 -2.89 -3.31
C VAL A 505 28.37 -1.50 -2.68
N THR A 506 29.51 -0.82 -2.56
CA THR A 506 29.59 0.56 -2.07
C THR A 506 28.92 1.57 -3.01
N GLU A 507 29.01 1.39 -4.33
CA GLU A 507 28.29 2.22 -5.30
C GLU A 507 26.75 2.14 -5.12
N ILE A 508 26.25 0.96 -4.76
CA ILE A 508 24.81 0.69 -4.64
C ILE A 508 24.27 1.05 -3.25
N LEU A 509 24.97 0.64 -2.18
CA LEU A 509 24.50 0.75 -0.80
C LEU A 509 25.11 1.95 -0.05
N GLY A 510 26.09 2.62 -0.65
CA GLY A 510 26.86 3.68 -0.02
C GLY A 510 27.93 3.17 0.95
N THR A 511 28.53 4.10 1.67
CA THR A 511 29.60 3.83 2.64
C THR A 511 29.08 2.98 3.80
N ALA A 512 29.82 1.93 4.14
CA ALA A 512 29.50 1.04 5.26
C ALA A 512 30.38 1.35 6.49
N ARG A 513 29.84 1.10 7.68
CA ARG A 513 30.63 1.01 8.91
C ARG A 513 31.33 -0.35 8.96
N ILE A 514 32.63 -0.36 9.21
CA ILE A 514 33.43 -1.60 9.25
C ILE A 514 33.49 -2.11 10.71
N VAL A 515 33.18 -3.39 10.90
CA VAL A 515 33.23 -4.05 12.21
C VAL A 515 34.03 -5.35 12.11
N THR A 516 34.98 -5.54 13.01
CA THR A 516 35.78 -6.77 13.09
C THR A 516 35.37 -7.58 14.32
N LYS A 517 35.01 -8.86 14.13
CA LYS A 517 34.68 -9.81 15.20
C LYS A 517 35.62 -11.02 15.16
N GLN A 518 35.89 -11.65 16.29
CA GLN A 518 36.56 -12.95 16.30
C GLN A 518 35.55 -14.03 15.90
N GLY A 519 35.89 -14.84 14.89
CA GLY A 519 35.04 -15.93 14.42
C GLY A 519 35.84 -17.22 14.27
N ALA A 520 35.22 -18.36 14.58
CA ALA A 520 35.82 -19.67 14.34
C ALA A 520 35.73 -19.98 12.83
N ARG A 521 36.89 -20.07 12.15
CA ARG A 521 36.96 -20.55 10.76
C ARG A 521 37.69 -21.89 10.79
N LYS A 522 37.03 -22.97 10.36
CA LYS A 522 37.71 -24.28 10.20
C LYS A 522 38.73 -24.14 9.07
N ASP A 523 39.98 -24.47 9.36
CA ASP A 523 41.00 -24.61 8.32
C ASP A 523 40.71 -25.89 7.53
N SER A 524 40.77 -25.84 6.20
CA SER A 524 40.43 -27.03 5.38
C SER A 524 41.46 -28.15 5.50
N ASN A 525 42.61 -27.87 6.11
CA ASN A 525 43.76 -28.77 6.19
C ASN A 525 44.11 -29.23 7.61
N THR A 526 43.46 -28.70 8.65
CA THR A 526 43.65 -29.13 10.05
C THR A 526 42.35 -29.04 10.84
N ASN A 527 42.08 -30.02 11.71
CA ASN A 527 40.87 -30.04 12.55
C ASN A 527 40.87 -29.00 13.69
N ASP A 528 41.87 -28.11 13.76
CA ASP A 528 41.95 -27.05 14.76
C ASP A 528 41.20 -25.80 14.31
N ALA A 529 40.20 -25.40 15.10
CA ALA A 529 39.48 -24.15 14.91
C ALA A 529 40.33 -22.98 15.42
N GLN A 530 41.07 -22.32 14.53
CA GLN A 530 41.70 -21.03 14.86
C GLN A 530 40.67 -19.90 14.76
N LEU A 531 40.58 -19.07 15.80
CA LEU A 531 39.80 -17.83 15.78
C LEU A 531 40.49 -16.84 14.83
N LYS A 532 39.91 -16.64 13.65
CA LYS A 532 40.40 -15.64 12.67
C LYS A 532 39.48 -14.41 12.74
N PRO A 533 40.02 -13.19 12.55
CA PRO A 533 39.20 -11.99 12.48
C PRO A 533 38.28 -12.07 11.25
N VAL A 534 36.99 -11.83 11.47
CA VAL A 534 35.97 -11.74 10.43
C VAL A 534 35.53 -10.28 10.32
N ILE A 535 35.58 -9.75 9.10
CA ILE A 535 35.24 -8.36 8.80
C ILE A 535 33.81 -8.30 8.28
N TYR A 536 33.04 -7.38 8.83
CA TYR A 536 31.68 -7.06 8.41
C TYR A 536 31.61 -5.62 7.92
N TYR A 537 30.94 -5.43 6.79
CA TYR A 537 30.48 -4.12 6.31
C TYR A 537 29.02 -3.97 6.74
N VAL A 538 28.71 -2.90 7.45
CA VAL A 538 27.40 -2.68 8.07
C VAL A 538 26.78 -1.39 7.53
N TRP A 539 25.60 -1.50 6.91
CA TRP A 539 24.80 -0.37 6.43
C TRP A 539 23.68 -0.10 7.42
N ASP A 540 24.00 0.68 8.46
CA ASP A 540 23.12 0.91 9.61
C ASP A 540 21.73 1.43 9.24
N ASN A 541 21.66 2.38 8.31
CA ASN A 541 20.39 2.98 7.86
C ASN A 541 19.54 2.04 7.01
N LEU A 542 20.15 1.00 6.44
CA LEU A 542 19.45 0.01 5.62
C LEU A 542 19.10 -1.24 6.44
N GLY A 543 19.68 -1.45 7.62
CA GLY A 543 19.52 -2.71 8.36
C GLY A 543 20.11 -3.92 7.61
N ILE A 544 21.19 -3.70 6.86
CA ILE A 544 21.88 -4.74 6.09
C ILE A 544 23.33 -4.82 6.57
N GLN A 545 23.87 -6.04 6.65
CA GLN A 545 25.30 -6.26 6.87
C GLN A 545 25.84 -7.36 5.95
N GLY A 546 27.10 -7.27 5.57
CA GLY A 546 27.77 -8.21 4.69
C GLY A 546 29.09 -8.70 5.28
N GLN A 547 29.32 -10.00 5.27
CA GLN A 547 30.60 -10.58 5.67
C GLN A 547 31.58 -10.53 4.50
N VAL A 548 32.79 -10.03 4.73
CA VAL A 548 33.81 -9.86 3.69
C VAL A 548 34.80 -11.02 3.67
N ASN A 549 35.15 -11.47 2.47
CA ASN A 549 36.25 -12.38 2.21
C ASN A 549 36.91 -12.03 0.86
N ASN A 550 38.25 -11.90 0.82
CA ASN A 550 39.00 -11.59 -0.41
C ASN A 550 38.45 -10.41 -1.24
N ASN A 551 38.14 -9.27 -0.60
CA ASN A 551 37.54 -8.08 -1.23
C ASN A 551 36.13 -8.27 -1.85
N GLU A 552 35.42 -9.35 -1.48
CA GLU A 552 34.03 -9.59 -1.88
C GLU A 552 33.13 -9.84 -0.67
N ILE A 553 31.84 -9.54 -0.81
CA ILE A 553 30.82 -9.93 0.17
C ILE A 553 30.44 -11.39 -0.05
N GLU A 554 30.79 -12.26 0.89
CA GLU A 554 30.52 -13.70 0.85
C GLU A 554 29.07 -14.04 1.24
N ASN A 555 28.50 -13.26 2.15
CA ASN A 555 27.09 -13.36 2.50
C ASN A 555 26.52 -12.02 2.96
N PHE A 556 25.24 -11.82 2.66
CA PHE A 556 24.44 -10.72 3.18
C PHE A 556 23.55 -11.22 4.32
N ILE A 557 23.34 -10.37 5.30
CA ILE A 557 22.42 -10.57 6.43
C ILE A 557 21.48 -9.36 6.42
N ILE A 558 20.19 -9.62 6.23
CA ILE A 558 19.12 -8.63 6.26
C ILE A 558 18.50 -8.69 7.65
N CYS A 559 18.74 -7.68 8.49
CA CYS A 559 18.31 -7.68 9.88
C CYS A 559 16.81 -7.38 9.97
N LEU A 560 15.98 -8.34 10.36
CA LEU A 560 14.53 -8.15 10.49
C LEU A 560 14.16 -7.56 11.86
N SER A 561 14.89 -7.94 12.91
CA SER A 561 14.68 -7.46 14.29
C SER A 561 16.00 -7.22 15.02
N ARG A 562 15.94 -6.56 16.18
CA ARG A 562 17.11 -6.38 17.06
C ARG A 562 17.55 -7.72 17.64
N HIS A 563 18.85 -7.98 17.61
CA HIS A 563 19.48 -9.14 18.20
C HIS A 563 20.96 -8.85 18.45
N ASP A 564 21.59 -9.42 19.47
CA ASP A 564 23.00 -9.14 19.85
C ASP A 564 24.03 -9.51 18.75
N HIS A 565 23.61 -10.36 17.82
CA HIS A 565 24.41 -10.78 16.67
C HIS A 565 24.17 -9.94 15.41
N ASN A 566 23.10 -9.14 15.38
CA ASN A 566 22.83 -8.18 14.32
C ASN A 566 23.61 -6.89 14.66
N LEU A 567 24.51 -6.50 13.77
CA LEU A 567 25.44 -5.38 13.94
C LEU A 567 24.85 -4.05 13.50
N ALA A 568 23.85 -4.07 12.63
CA ALA A 568 23.18 -2.88 12.14
C ALA A 568 22.40 -2.19 13.26
N ALA A 569 22.48 -0.85 13.33
CA ALA A 569 21.81 -0.06 14.36
C ALA A 569 20.27 -0.09 14.25
N LYS A 570 19.74 -0.38 13.05
CA LYS A 570 18.31 -0.50 12.76
C LYS A 570 18.01 -1.85 12.10
N SER A 571 16.78 -2.30 12.23
CA SER A 571 16.24 -3.34 11.37
C SER A 571 16.01 -2.80 9.95
N PHE A 572 16.03 -3.69 8.97
CA PHE A 572 15.56 -3.43 7.62
C PHE A 572 14.10 -2.99 7.70
N ASP A 573 13.79 -1.81 7.19
CA ASP A 573 12.46 -1.24 7.19
C ASP A 573 11.90 -1.31 5.77
N GLY A 574 11.24 -2.42 5.44
CA GLY A 574 10.76 -2.71 4.09
C GLY A 574 10.39 -4.17 3.87
N ASN A 575 9.89 -4.49 2.68
CA ASN A 575 9.52 -5.85 2.31
C ASN A 575 10.70 -6.62 1.70
N VAL A 576 10.83 -7.90 2.05
CA VAL A 576 11.75 -8.82 1.36
C VAL A 576 10.95 -9.78 0.48
N LEU A 577 11.24 -9.74 -0.82
CA LEU A 577 10.58 -10.54 -1.84
C LEU A 577 11.57 -11.54 -2.47
N ILE A 578 11.22 -12.82 -2.52
CA ILE A 578 11.97 -13.88 -3.20
C ILE A 578 11.20 -14.28 -4.47
N ASN A 579 11.81 -14.09 -5.64
CA ASN A 579 11.16 -14.27 -6.96
C ASN A 579 9.78 -13.58 -7.06
N GLY A 580 9.66 -12.38 -6.47
CA GLY A 580 8.42 -11.60 -6.50
C GLY A 580 7.35 -12.03 -5.48
N ARG A 581 7.58 -13.11 -4.73
CA ARG A 581 6.73 -13.50 -3.60
C ARG A 581 7.34 -13.02 -2.29
N ASP A 582 6.52 -12.67 -1.31
CA ASP A 582 7.00 -12.39 0.04
C ASP A 582 7.79 -13.58 0.63
N TYR A 583 8.89 -13.30 1.35
CA TYR A 583 9.77 -14.33 1.91
C TYR A 583 9.08 -15.31 2.88
N ILE A 584 8.07 -14.91 3.66
CA ILE A 584 7.34 -15.84 4.55
C ILE A 584 6.41 -16.74 3.75
N GLU A 585 5.85 -16.23 2.66
CA GLU A 585 4.92 -16.97 1.79
C GLU A 585 5.67 -17.81 0.72
N THR A 586 7.00 -17.69 0.68
CA THR A 586 7.87 -18.45 -0.21
C THR A 586 7.89 -19.92 0.21
N ASN A 587 8.05 -20.82 -0.76
CA ASN A 587 8.21 -22.24 -0.49
C ASN A 587 9.65 -22.50 -0.01
N TRP A 588 9.80 -22.99 1.22
CA TRP A 588 11.09 -23.30 1.83
C TRP A 588 11.26 -24.81 2.03
N GLU A 589 12.51 -25.26 1.98
CA GLU A 589 12.89 -26.55 2.54
C GLU A 589 13.16 -26.36 4.05
N THR A 590 12.56 -27.18 4.90
CA THR A 590 12.67 -27.03 6.35
C THR A 590 13.54 -28.12 6.94
N PHE A 591 14.62 -27.74 7.62
CA PHE A 591 15.51 -28.64 8.36
C PHE A 591 15.48 -28.26 9.84
N GLY A 592 14.70 -29.00 10.63
CA GLY A 592 14.40 -28.60 12.01
C GLY A 592 13.58 -27.31 12.02
N SER A 593 14.08 -26.27 12.69
CA SER A 593 13.44 -24.94 12.73
C SER A 593 14.02 -23.95 11.72
N ILE A 594 15.04 -24.34 10.95
CA ILE A 594 15.68 -23.45 9.97
C ILE A 594 15.10 -23.74 8.59
N ASN A 595 14.63 -22.69 7.94
CA ASN A 595 14.14 -22.70 6.58
C ASN A 595 15.29 -22.35 5.63
N THR A 596 15.50 -23.17 4.61
CA THR A 596 16.51 -22.98 3.58
C THR A 596 15.90 -22.98 2.18
N LEU A 597 16.51 -22.19 1.29
CA LEU A 597 16.11 -22.13 -0.11
C LEU A 597 17.35 -21.98 -0.99
N LYS A 598 17.51 -22.90 -1.95
CA LYS A 598 18.49 -22.75 -3.02
C LYS A 598 17.89 -21.96 -4.17
N LEU A 599 18.47 -20.81 -4.49
CA LEU A 599 18.03 -19.95 -5.58
C LEU A 599 19.21 -19.54 -6.46
N GLY A 600 19.49 -20.36 -7.48
CA GLY A 600 20.66 -20.18 -8.33
C GLY A 600 21.96 -20.25 -7.53
N CYS A 601 22.80 -19.22 -7.59
CA CYS A 601 24.03 -19.10 -6.81
C CYS A 601 23.79 -18.79 -5.33
N PHE A 602 22.57 -18.44 -4.93
CA PHE A 602 22.25 -18.15 -3.54
C PHE A 602 21.80 -19.39 -2.79
N THR A 603 22.22 -19.49 -1.53
CA THR A 603 21.59 -20.33 -0.52
C THR A 603 21.08 -19.41 0.58
N ILE A 604 19.78 -19.39 0.79
CA ILE A 604 19.11 -18.46 1.70
C ILE A 604 18.71 -19.22 2.94
N PHE A 605 18.86 -18.61 4.12
CA PHE A 605 18.49 -19.18 5.42
C PHE A 605 17.71 -18.15 6.24
N THR A 606 16.68 -18.62 6.94
CA THR A 606 15.92 -17.85 7.93
C THR A 606 15.21 -18.82 8.86
N CYS A 607 14.70 -18.35 10.00
CA CYS A 607 13.66 -19.05 10.74
C CYS A 607 12.35 -18.30 10.52
N LEU A 608 11.34 -18.95 9.94
CA LEU A 608 10.03 -18.32 9.77
C LEU A 608 9.33 -18.15 11.12
N PRO A 609 8.54 -17.08 11.32
CA PRO A 609 7.86 -16.83 12.59
C PRO A 609 6.86 -17.92 13.01
N ARG A 610 6.46 -18.78 12.07
CA ARG A 610 5.59 -19.95 12.30
C ARG A 610 6.26 -21.07 13.08
N CYS A 611 7.58 -21.02 13.27
CA CYS A 611 8.30 -22.02 14.04
C CYS A 611 8.18 -21.72 15.53
N THR A 612 6.99 -21.91 16.10
CA THR A 612 6.84 -22.02 17.56
C THR A 612 7.27 -23.43 17.97
N LEU A 613 8.27 -23.53 18.84
CA LEU A 613 8.56 -24.78 19.53
C LEU A 613 8.06 -24.68 20.97
N GLU A 614 7.12 -25.55 21.32
CA GLU A 614 6.76 -25.89 22.70
C GLU A 614 7.88 -26.72 23.39
N ASN A 615 9.14 -26.31 23.23
CA ASN A 615 10.28 -27.10 23.67
C ASN A 615 11.18 -26.30 24.63
N ASN A 616 11.56 -26.93 25.75
CA ASN A 616 12.27 -26.29 26.87
C ASN A 616 13.80 -26.18 26.67
N ASP A 617 14.32 -26.45 25.47
CA ASP A 617 15.76 -26.34 25.18
C ASP A 617 16.18 -24.89 24.90
N GLU A 618 16.80 -24.25 25.89
CA GLU A 618 17.31 -22.87 25.82
C GLU A 618 18.35 -22.65 24.71
N LYS A 619 19.18 -23.64 24.36
CA LYS A 619 20.15 -23.48 23.27
C LYS A 619 19.45 -23.42 21.92
N LEU A 620 18.44 -24.26 21.73
CA LEU A 620 17.65 -24.27 20.50
C LEU A 620 16.84 -22.97 20.37
N LYS A 621 16.25 -22.47 21.47
CA LYS A 621 15.58 -21.16 21.50
C LYS A 621 16.50 -20.03 21.07
N ALA A 622 17.74 -19.99 21.58
CA ALA A 622 18.72 -18.98 21.20
C ALA A 622 19.08 -19.05 19.69
N ILE A 623 19.23 -20.26 19.13
CA ILE A 623 19.49 -20.44 17.70
C ILE A 623 18.29 -19.96 16.86
N ILE A 624 17.07 -20.30 17.28
CA ILE A 624 15.84 -19.88 16.60
C ILE A 624 15.69 -18.37 16.65
N ALA A 625 15.88 -17.75 17.82
CA ALA A 625 15.84 -16.29 17.98
C ALA A 625 16.87 -15.59 17.06
N TYR A 626 18.08 -16.16 16.96
CA TYR A 626 19.09 -15.66 16.04
C TYR A 626 18.61 -15.73 14.58
N TYR A 627 18.20 -16.89 14.08
CA TYR A 627 17.78 -17.04 12.67
C TYR A 627 16.40 -16.41 12.35
N ALA A 628 15.56 -16.14 13.35
CA ALA A 628 14.30 -15.42 13.17
C ALA A 628 14.53 -13.90 13.04
N SER A 629 15.65 -13.41 13.60
CA SER A 629 15.99 -11.98 13.55
C SER A 629 16.60 -11.52 12.22
N HIS A 630 16.89 -12.41 11.26
CA HIS A 630 17.50 -12.03 9.99
C HIS A 630 17.27 -13.03 8.85
N ILE A 631 17.39 -12.56 7.61
CA ILE A 631 17.54 -13.42 6.43
C ILE A 631 19.01 -13.43 6.03
N LYS A 632 19.61 -14.62 5.99
CA LYS A 632 21.00 -14.81 5.57
C LYS A 632 21.07 -15.32 4.15
N ILE A 633 21.74 -14.58 3.28
CA ILE A 633 21.91 -14.89 1.86
C ILE A 633 23.37 -15.23 1.64
N TYR A 634 23.68 -16.53 1.56
CA TYR A 634 25.00 -16.99 1.15
C TYR A 634 25.13 -16.94 -0.35
N TYR A 635 26.17 -16.26 -0.82
CA TYR A 635 26.65 -16.40 -2.18
C TYR A 635 27.65 -17.55 -2.20
N THR A 636 27.26 -18.66 -2.82
CA THR A 636 28.23 -19.67 -3.23
C THR A 636 28.58 -19.35 -4.67
N PRO A 637 29.83 -18.94 -4.96
CA PRO A 637 30.30 -18.89 -6.34
C PRO A 637 30.00 -20.25 -6.91
N VAL A 638 29.28 -20.27 -8.01
CA VAL A 638 28.86 -21.50 -8.63
C VAL A 638 30.15 -22.27 -9.01
N LYS A 639 30.54 -23.24 -8.17
CA LYS A 639 31.58 -24.22 -8.51
C LYS A 639 30.94 -25.22 -9.48
N LEU A 640 30.64 -24.76 -10.68
CA LEU A 640 30.29 -25.63 -11.79
C LEU A 640 31.56 -25.92 -12.55
N ASN A 641 31.84 -27.21 -12.72
CA ASN A 641 33.02 -27.75 -13.36
C ASN A 641 33.32 -27.03 -14.68
N ALA A 642 34.36 -26.20 -14.70
CA ALA A 642 34.96 -25.75 -15.94
C ALA A 642 36.46 -25.62 -15.73
N LYS A 643 37.20 -26.65 -16.16
CA LYS A 643 38.48 -26.38 -16.79
C LYS A 643 38.23 -26.28 -18.28
N SER A 644 37.59 -25.20 -18.74
CA SER A 644 37.98 -24.70 -20.06
C SER A 644 39.41 -24.17 -19.89
N LEU A 645 40.38 -24.95 -20.37
CA LEU A 645 41.78 -24.57 -20.38
C LEU A 645 42.11 -23.66 -21.57
N LYS A 646 41.21 -23.55 -22.56
CA LYS A 646 41.48 -22.89 -23.85
C LYS A 646 41.56 -21.37 -23.70
N TYR A 647 40.54 -20.73 -23.14
CA TYR A 647 40.46 -19.27 -23.00
C TYR A 647 41.02 -18.73 -21.68
N LYS A 648 41.83 -19.53 -20.97
CA LYS A 648 42.55 -19.05 -19.81
C LYS A 648 43.60 -18.02 -20.25
N LEU A 649 43.58 -16.83 -19.65
CA LEU A 649 44.55 -15.79 -19.97
C LEU A 649 45.98 -16.30 -19.77
N PRO A 650 46.87 -16.10 -20.77
CA PRO A 650 48.24 -16.55 -20.66
C PRO A 650 48.97 -15.80 -19.54
N LYS A 651 49.84 -16.50 -18.80
CA LYS A 651 50.76 -15.83 -17.88
C LYS A 651 51.92 -15.27 -18.70
N CYS A 652 52.17 -13.97 -18.54
CA CYS A 652 53.26 -13.29 -19.21
C CYS A 652 54.23 -12.76 -18.15
N ASN A 653 55.50 -13.15 -18.24
CA ASN A 653 56.57 -12.72 -17.32
C ASN A 653 57.46 -11.64 -17.95
N GLU A 654 57.09 -11.13 -19.12
CA GLU A 654 57.77 -10.04 -19.83
C GLU A 654 56.94 -8.75 -19.75
N PRO A 655 57.55 -7.56 -19.95
CA PRO A 655 56.83 -6.29 -19.95
C PRO A 655 55.64 -6.31 -20.92
N LEU A 656 54.53 -5.71 -20.51
CA LEU A 656 53.27 -5.70 -21.27
C LEU A 656 53.03 -4.36 -21.92
N LEU A 657 52.28 -4.38 -23.01
CA LEU A 657 51.67 -3.18 -23.57
C LEU A 657 50.54 -2.70 -22.68
N GLU A 658 50.53 -1.40 -22.41
CA GLU A 658 49.53 -0.71 -21.61
C GLU A 658 48.54 0.03 -22.51
N PHE A 659 47.25 -0.08 -22.18
CA PHE A 659 46.17 0.56 -22.93
C PHE A 659 45.20 1.22 -21.95
N LYS A 660 44.81 2.46 -22.25
CA LYS A 660 43.70 3.20 -21.65
C LYS A 660 42.45 3.12 -22.53
N ASN A 661 42.62 3.07 -23.86
CA ASN A 661 41.50 2.93 -24.79
C ASN A 661 41.31 1.46 -25.21
N LEU A 662 40.12 0.91 -24.95
CA LEU A 662 39.78 -0.47 -25.29
C LEU A 662 39.74 -0.68 -26.81
N ASN A 663 39.13 0.20 -27.58
CA ASN A 663 38.97 0.05 -29.03
C ASN A 663 40.31 0.12 -29.76
N PHE A 664 41.26 0.94 -29.29
CA PHE A 664 42.64 0.92 -29.78
C PHE A 664 43.34 -0.40 -29.45
N LYS A 665 43.15 -0.93 -28.23
CA LYS A 665 43.65 -2.26 -27.86
C LYS A 665 43.08 -3.35 -28.77
N LEU A 666 41.78 -3.30 -29.08
CA LEU A 666 41.13 -4.24 -29.98
C LEU A 666 41.73 -4.17 -31.40
N ALA A 667 41.94 -2.97 -31.94
CA ALA A 667 42.57 -2.80 -33.26
C ALA A 667 43.98 -3.42 -33.30
N VAL A 668 44.79 -3.22 -32.26
CA VAL A 668 46.11 -3.88 -32.13
C VAL A 668 45.97 -5.40 -32.02
N MET A 669 45.01 -5.88 -31.22
CA MET A 669 44.74 -7.31 -31.10
C MET A 669 44.20 -7.93 -32.39
N ASN A 670 43.50 -7.18 -33.24
CA ASN A 670 43.05 -7.64 -34.55
C ASN A 670 44.25 -8.08 -35.40
N VAL A 671 45.22 -7.18 -35.53
CA VAL A 671 46.47 -7.41 -36.26
C VAL A 671 47.26 -8.57 -35.65
N LEU A 672 47.45 -8.59 -34.33
CA LEU A 672 48.27 -9.64 -33.70
C LEU A 672 47.59 -11.01 -33.69
N MET A 673 46.27 -11.08 -33.46
CA MET A 673 45.54 -12.33 -33.26
C MET A 673 45.02 -12.92 -34.57
N TYR A 674 44.38 -12.10 -35.40
CA TYR A 674 43.63 -12.58 -36.56
C TYR A 674 44.43 -12.46 -37.85
N GLU A 675 45.14 -11.35 -38.06
CA GLU A 675 45.93 -11.14 -39.27
C GLU A 675 47.27 -11.91 -39.20
N LYS A 676 48.05 -11.68 -38.13
CA LYS A 676 49.41 -12.23 -37.99
C LYS A 676 49.49 -13.53 -37.19
N ASN A 677 48.43 -13.91 -36.47
CA ASN A 677 48.36 -15.13 -35.66
C ASN A 677 49.50 -15.29 -34.63
N LEU A 678 49.98 -14.17 -34.07
CA LEU A 678 51.11 -14.08 -33.14
C LEU A 678 50.71 -14.25 -31.66
N ILE A 679 49.43 -14.07 -31.34
CA ILE A 679 48.89 -14.29 -29.98
C ILE A 679 47.82 -15.39 -29.99
N LYS A 680 47.83 -16.22 -28.94
CA LYS A 680 46.97 -17.41 -28.79
C LYS A 680 46.38 -17.50 -27.38
N PRO A 681 45.16 -18.06 -27.22
CA PRO A 681 44.33 -18.67 -28.26
C PRO A 681 43.72 -17.62 -29.22
N LYS A 682 43.39 -18.05 -30.45
CA LYS A 682 42.48 -17.28 -31.31
C LYS A 682 41.11 -17.30 -30.64
N PHE A 683 40.55 -16.13 -30.35
CA PHE A 683 39.27 -16.03 -29.67
C PHE A 683 38.12 -16.37 -30.63
N ASN A 684 37.16 -17.15 -30.15
CA ASN A 684 35.94 -17.45 -30.89
C ASN A 684 34.75 -17.32 -29.93
N ILE A 685 33.81 -16.42 -30.22
CA ILE A 685 32.69 -16.10 -29.34
C ILE A 685 31.72 -17.27 -29.16
N TRP A 686 31.50 -18.08 -30.19
CA TRP A 686 30.61 -19.24 -30.13
C TRP A 686 31.17 -20.34 -29.24
N GLU A 687 32.46 -20.64 -29.39
CA GLU A 687 33.16 -21.58 -28.52
C GLU A 687 33.26 -21.03 -27.10
N PHE A 688 33.64 -19.75 -26.94
CA PHE A 688 33.71 -19.10 -25.64
C PHE A 688 32.36 -19.14 -24.93
N ALA A 689 31.26 -18.80 -25.62
CA ALA A 689 29.90 -18.88 -25.11
C ALA A 689 29.49 -20.30 -24.72
N SER A 690 29.88 -21.31 -25.51
CA SER A 690 29.59 -22.72 -25.22
C SER A 690 30.32 -23.24 -23.97
N GLU A 691 31.49 -22.68 -23.66
CA GLU A 691 32.33 -23.04 -22.52
C GLU A 691 32.11 -22.12 -21.31
N TYR A 692 31.39 -21.00 -21.48
CA TYR A 692 31.19 -20.00 -20.44
C TYR A 692 30.12 -20.46 -19.44
N THR A 693 30.52 -20.68 -18.19
CA THR A 693 29.65 -21.31 -17.19
C THR A 693 28.98 -20.36 -16.22
N GLN A 694 29.35 -19.06 -16.22
CA GLN A 694 28.76 -18.10 -15.27
C GLN A 694 27.34 -17.67 -15.67
N ARG A 695 27.05 -17.66 -16.97
CA ARG A 695 25.71 -17.47 -17.55
C ARG A 695 25.66 -18.06 -18.96
N LYS A 696 24.46 -18.28 -19.50
CA LYS A 696 24.31 -18.51 -20.95
C LYS A 696 24.67 -17.20 -21.67
N ILE A 697 25.62 -17.27 -22.58
CA ILE A 697 25.89 -16.24 -23.59
C ILE A 697 25.24 -16.75 -24.87
N ASP A 698 24.41 -15.94 -25.49
CA ASP A 698 23.72 -16.29 -26.73
C ASP A 698 24.15 -15.33 -27.86
N PRO A 699 25.21 -15.68 -28.63
CA PRO A 699 25.74 -14.78 -29.65
C PRO A 699 24.77 -14.52 -30.82
N GLU A 700 23.67 -15.27 -30.95
CA GLU A 700 22.61 -14.98 -31.94
C GLU A 700 21.71 -13.81 -31.51
N THR A 701 21.62 -13.53 -30.21
CA THR A 701 20.66 -12.55 -29.68
C THR A 701 21.31 -11.43 -28.88
N GLU A 702 22.56 -11.60 -28.46
CA GLU A 702 23.38 -10.59 -27.80
C GLU A 702 24.37 -9.96 -28.80
N GLY A 703 24.82 -8.74 -28.54
CA GLY A 703 25.84 -8.11 -29.38
C GLY A 703 25.32 -7.33 -30.60
N TYR A 704 24.16 -6.68 -30.49
CA TYR A 704 23.58 -5.80 -31.53
C TYR A 704 24.08 -4.35 -31.41
N ASP A 705 23.77 -3.69 -30.29
CA ASP A 705 24.08 -2.27 -30.01
C ASP A 705 25.17 -2.10 -28.94
N LYS A 706 25.68 -3.22 -28.38
CA LYS A 706 26.64 -3.24 -27.26
C LYS A 706 27.54 -4.46 -27.34
N LEU A 707 28.77 -4.33 -26.85
CA LEU A 707 29.71 -5.45 -26.71
C LEU A 707 29.19 -6.50 -25.71
N ILE A 708 29.40 -7.78 -26.02
CA ILE A 708 29.20 -8.88 -25.07
C ILE A 708 30.20 -8.69 -23.91
N PRO A 709 29.73 -8.40 -22.68
CA PRO A 709 30.60 -7.93 -21.59
C PRO A 709 31.75 -8.88 -21.24
N GLU A 710 31.50 -10.18 -21.34
CA GLU A 710 32.46 -11.24 -21.00
C GLU A 710 33.57 -11.35 -22.04
N ALA A 711 33.25 -11.18 -23.32
CA ALA A 711 34.23 -11.12 -24.38
C ALA A 711 35.06 -9.84 -24.24
N ALA A 712 34.41 -8.69 -24.01
CA ALA A 712 35.07 -7.42 -23.78
C ALA A 712 36.05 -7.48 -22.60
N ASP A 713 35.64 -8.04 -21.45
CA ASP A 713 36.49 -8.24 -20.27
C ASP A 713 37.66 -9.21 -20.54
N TRP A 714 37.47 -10.21 -21.41
CA TRP A 714 38.55 -11.09 -21.83
C TRP A 714 39.62 -10.35 -22.63
N PHE A 715 39.22 -9.61 -23.68
CA PHE A 715 40.15 -8.82 -24.50
C PHE A 715 40.82 -7.70 -23.69
N MET A 716 40.06 -7.04 -22.82
CA MET A 716 40.58 -5.99 -21.94
C MET A 716 41.70 -6.52 -21.03
N ARG A 717 41.55 -7.72 -20.47
CA ARG A 717 42.57 -8.31 -19.58
C ARG A 717 43.66 -9.09 -20.30
N TYR A 718 43.51 -9.37 -21.60
CA TYR A 718 44.48 -10.15 -22.34
C TYR A 718 45.86 -9.47 -22.30
N PRO A 719 46.91 -10.15 -21.79
CA PRO A 719 48.24 -9.55 -21.71
C PRO A 719 48.94 -9.63 -23.07
N ILE A 720 49.34 -8.47 -23.60
CA ILE A 720 50.07 -8.37 -24.87
C ILE A 720 51.53 -8.04 -24.57
N PRO A 721 52.48 -8.94 -24.87
CA PRO A 721 53.90 -8.66 -24.68
C PRO A 721 54.40 -7.44 -25.45
N ALA A 722 55.19 -6.59 -24.78
CA ALA A 722 55.77 -5.38 -25.37
C ALA A 722 56.67 -5.67 -26.59
N ARG A 723 57.31 -6.85 -26.66
CA ARG A 723 58.11 -7.26 -27.84
C ARG A 723 57.30 -7.28 -29.14
N LEU A 724 55.98 -7.53 -29.07
CA LEU A 724 55.10 -7.58 -30.24
C LEU A 724 54.75 -6.20 -30.79
N ALA A 725 55.06 -5.12 -30.08
CA ALA A 725 54.77 -3.77 -30.56
C ALA A 725 55.47 -3.44 -31.88
N SER A 726 56.66 -4.01 -32.08
CA SER A 726 57.41 -3.86 -33.33
C SER A 726 56.82 -4.62 -34.52
N GLU A 727 55.85 -5.51 -34.28
CA GLU A 727 55.10 -6.19 -35.32
C GLU A 727 53.95 -5.32 -35.86
N ILE A 728 53.55 -4.26 -35.16
CA ILE A 728 52.49 -3.37 -35.62
C ILE A 728 53.10 -2.26 -36.48
N THR A 729 52.99 -2.42 -37.79
CA THR A 729 53.46 -1.44 -38.78
C THR A 729 52.33 -0.62 -39.37
N GLU A 730 51.15 -1.23 -39.51
CA GLU A 730 49.92 -0.60 -39.96
C GLU A 730 48.75 -1.17 -39.16
N ILE A 731 47.71 -0.36 -38.95
CA ILE A 731 46.41 -0.79 -38.41
C ILE A 731 45.36 -0.36 -39.43
N ASN A 732 44.51 -1.29 -39.86
CA ASN A 732 43.40 -0.95 -40.76
C ASN A 732 42.09 -1.40 -40.11
N MET A 733 41.34 -0.48 -39.52
CA MET A 733 40.03 -0.82 -38.96
C MET A 733 39.00 -0.96 -40.07
N ASP A 734 38.22 -2.04 -40.00
CA ASP A 734 37.11 -2.33 -40.90
C ASP A 734 35.88 -2.81 -40.09
N GLY A 735 34.67 -2.52 -40.58
CA GLY A 735 33.44 -2.93 -39.92
C GLY A 735 33.32 -4.46 -39.82
N GLY A 736 33.88 -5.17 -40.81
CA GLY A 736 33.95 -6.63 -40.88
C GLY A 736 35.18 -7.25 -40.21
N ASP A 737 35.94 -6.50 -39.40
CA ASP A 737 37.07 -7.08 -38.66
C ASP A 737 36.61 -8.26 -37.79
N GLU A 738 37.33 -9.38 -37.86
CA GLU A 738 36.98 -10.61 -37.16
C GLU A 738 36.86 -10.39 -35.65
N ILE A 739 37.66 -9.48 -35.08
CA ILE A 739 37.56 -9.13 -33.66
C ILE A 739 36.23 -8.44 -33.33
N ASN A 740 35.71 -7.57 -34.21
CA ASN A 740 34.44 -6.88 -33.99
C ASN A 740 33.30 -7.91 -33.94
N CYS A 741 33.30 -8.87 -34.88
CA CYS A 741 32.36 -9.99 -34.90
C CYS A 741 32.45 -10.91 -33.65
N GLN A 742 33.56 -10.91 -32.92
CA GLN A 742 33.65 -11.66 -31.65
C GLN A 742 33.01 -10.92 -30.47
N LEU A 743 33.08 -9.58 -30.45
CA LEU A 743 32.51 -8.79 -29.35
C LEU A 743 31.07 -8.37 -29.61
N ALA A 744 30.69 -8.17 -30.87
CA ALA A 744 29.35 -7.77 -31.30
C ALA A 744 29.00 -8.51 -32.61
N PRO A 745 28.59 -9.80 -32.55
CA PRO A 745 28.38 -10.66 -33.73
C PRO A 745 27.28 -10.18 -34.68
N ASN A 746 26.36 -9.36 -34.18
CA ASN A 746 25.19 -8.86 -34.92
C ASN A 746 25.28 -7.35 -35.20
N TRP A 747 26.45 -6.75 -34.98
CA TRP A 747 26.68 -5.34 -35.27
C TRP A 747 26.64 -5.09 -36.79
N ASP A 748 25.88 -4.10 -37.21
CA ASP A 748 25.67 -3.74 -38.62
C ASP A 748 26.73 -2.78 -39.17
N GLY A 749 27.62 -2.28 -38.31
CA GLY A 749 28.69 -1.36 -38.71
C GLY A 749 28.25 0.11 -38.84
N GLU A 750 26.99 0.44 -38.52
CA GLU A 750 26.42 1.76 -38.78
C GLU A 750 26.56 2.76 -37.60
N ASP A 751 27.04 2.30 -36.43
CA ASP A 751 27.17 3.12 -35.22
C ASP A 751 28.63 3.34 -34.77
N SER A 752 28.80 4.09 -33.68
CA SER A 752 30.09 4.48 -33.10
C SER A 752 30.68 3.47 -32.09
N LEU A 753 30.19 2.22 -32.04
CA LEU A 753 30.53 1.26 -30.99
C LEU A 753 32.04 0.97 -30.90
N PHE A 754 32.74 0.98 -32.04
CA PHE A 754 34.18 0.73 -32.13
C PHE A 754 35.02 1.99 -32.37
N ASP A 755 34.44 3.18 -32.25
CA ASP A 755 35.15 4.45 -32.45
C ASP A 755 36.30 4.63 -31.43
N ILE A 756 37.44 5.12 -31.90
CA ILE A 756 38.56 5.52 -31.06
C ILE A 756 38.47 7.03 -30.84
N ASP A 757 37.67 7.48 -29.87
CA ASP A 757 37.44 8.92 -29.62
C ASP A 757 38.35 9.54 -28.56
N ALA A 758 39.26 8.74 -27.99
CA ALA A 758 40.32 9.21 -27.11
C ALA A 758 41.54 8.30 -27.26
N ILE A 759 42.73 8.89 -27.41
CA ILE A 759 43.98 8.14 -27.51
C ILE A 759 45.06 8.85 -26.69
N ASP A 760 45.81 8.11 -25.87
CA ASP A 760 46.93 8.68 -25.12
C ASP A 760 48.23 8.62 -25.93
N GLU A 761 49.02 9.68 -25.88
CA GLU A 761 50.31 9.71 -26.59
C GLU A 761 51.26 8.59 -26.12
N ASN A 762 51.22 8.22 -24.83
CA ASN A 762 52.03 7.13 -24.30
C ASN A 762 51.56 5.76 -24.81
N GLU A 763 50.25 5.59 -25.08
CA GLU A 763 49.74 4.36 -25.69
C GLU A 763 50.37 4.16 -27.08
N LEU A 764 50.44 5.21 -27.89
CA LEU A 764 51.00 5.17 -29.24
C LEU A 764 52.52 5.03 -29.29
N ARG A 765 53.24 5.67 -28.35
CA ARG A 765 54.72 5.61 -28.30
C ARG A 765 55.27 4.21 -28.08
N GLN A 766 54.45 3.28 -27.60
CA GLN A 766 54.82 1.87 -27.47
C GLN A 766 55.07 1.17 -28.83
N PHE A 767 54.59 1.73 -29.96
CA PHE A 767 54.65 1.12 -31.29
C PHE A 767 55.66 1.82 -32.21
N PRO A 768 56.97 1.56 -32.09
CA PRO A 768 58.02 2.32 -32.78
C PRO A 768 58.05 2.15 -34.30
N LYS A 769 57.32 1.18 -34.85
CA LYS A 769 57.26 0.89 -36.29
C LYS A 769 55.90 1.20 -36.93
N LEU A 770 54.94 1.71 -36.16
CA LEU A 770 53.61 2.06 -36.69
C LEU A 770 53.74 3.29 -37.59
N LYS A 771 53.38 3.15 -38.87
CA LYS A 771 53.52 4.19 -39.90
C LYS A 771 52.18 4.67 -40.43
N ARG A 772 51.16 3.83 -40.43
CA ARG A 772 49.84 4.16 -40.96
C ARG A 772 48.72 3.55 -40.12
N VAL A 773 47.64 4.30 -39.92
CA VAL A 773 46.39 3.82 -39.34
C VAL A 773 45.19 4.26 -40.18
N SER A 774 44.24 3.35 -40.43
CA SER A 774 42.85 3.70 -40.78
C SER A 774 41.97 3.40 -39.57
N ILE A 775 41.19 4.38 -39.12
CA ILE A 775 40.44 4.29 -37.86
C ILE A 775 39.00 4.80 -37.98
N PHE A 776 38.12 4.25 -37.15
CA PHE A 776 36.82 4.86 -36.83
C PHE A 776 36.99 5.89 -35.71
N THR A 777 36.45 7.10 -35.89
CA THR A 777 36.38 8.13 -34.84
C THR A 777 35.37 9.21 -35.21
N THR A 778 34.64 9.70 -34.23
CA THR A 778 33.83 10.93 -34.31
C THR A 778 34.56 12.14 -33.74
N ASN A 779 35.65 11.94 -33.00
CA ASN A 779 36.49 12.97 -32.39
C ASN A 779 37.80 13.20 -33.18
N GLU A 780 37.66 13.51 -34.47
CA GLU A 780 38.79 13.63 -35.41
C GLU A 780 39.89 14.55 -34.88
N TYR A 781 39.55 15.72 -34.34
CA TYR A 781 40.55 16.71 -33.92
C TYR A 781 41.49 16.20 -32.82
N ASN A 782 40.94 15.62 -31.74
CA ASN A 782 41.75 15.21 -30.59
C ASN A 782 42.50 13.90 -30.82
N VAL A 783 42.02 13.06 -31.72
CA VAL A 783 42.60 11.74 -31.98
C VAL A 783 43.65 11.83 -33.08
N VAL A 784 43.28 12.41 -34.23
CA VAL A 784 44.14 12.53 -35.42
C VAL A 784 45.37 13.38 -35.13
N SER A 785 45.24 14.45 -34.32
CA SER A 785 46.36 15.31 -33.94
C SER A 785 47.48 14.56 -33.22
N ILE A 786 47.14 13.60 -32.35
CA ILE A 786 48.12 12.83 -31.57
C ILE A 786 48.87 11.83 -32.47
N PHE A 787 48.16 11.14 -33.37
CA PHE A 787 48.80 10.28 -34.39
C PHE A 787 49.75 11.07 -35.29
N ARG A 788 49.30 12.22 -35.81
CA ARG A 788 50.13 13.10 -36.66
C ARG A 788 51.35 13.66 -35.92
N LYS A 789 51.19 14.03 -34.64
CA LYS A 789 52.30 14.51 -33.78
C LYS A 789 53.42 13.47 -33.66
N LEU A 790 53.08 12.18 -33.72
CA LEU A 790 54.05 11.08 -33.67
C LEU A 790 54.54 10.63 -35.06
N GLY A 791 54.17 11.35 -36.13
CA GLY A 791 54.59 11.04 -37.50
C GLY A 791 53.86 9.86 -38.14
N ILE A 792 52.71 9.45 -37.58
CA ILE A 792 51.90 8.34 -38.09
C ILE A 792 50.88 8.90 -39.10
N LYS A 793 50.83 8.32 -40.30
CA LYS A 793 49.80 8.66 -41.31
C LYS A 793 48.45 8.13 -40.83
N VAL A 794 47.46 9.00 -40.67
CA VAL A 794 46.12 8.63 -40.20
C VAL A 794 45.06 9.05 -41.21
N VAL A 795 44.16 8.12 -41.54
CA VAL A 795 43.01 8.28 -42.44
C VAL A 795 41.77 7.65 -41.77
N SER A 796 40.57 7.97 -42.26
CA SER A 796 39.35 7.30 -41.80
C SER A 796 39.38 5.81 -42.19
N ALA A 797 38.57 4.99 -41.54
CA ALA A 797 38.40 3.58 -41.88
C ALA A 797 38.03 3.35 -43.36
N TYR A 798 37.45 4.37 -44.03
CA TYR A 798 37.13 4.37 -45.46
C TYR A 798 38.29 4.88 -46.35
N ASP A 799 39.50 4.97 -45.81
CA ASP A 799 40.70 5.50 -46.48
C ASP A 799 40.59 6.97 -46.93
N ILE A 800 39.67 7.73 -46.32
CA ILE A 800 39.49 9.16 -46.59
C ILE A 800 40.42 9.97 -45.66
N PRO A 801 41.27 10.87 -46.18
CA PRO A 801 42.08 11.73 -45.33
C PRO A 801 41.22 12.64 -44.44
N PHE A 802 41.53 12.72 -43.14
CA PHE A 802 40.88 13.68 -42.25
C PHE A 802 41.26 15.13 -42.60
N GLU A 803 40.28 15.95 -42.97
CA GLU A 803 40.45 17.37 -43.26
C GLU A 803 40.53 18.18 -41.95
N MET A 804 41.75 18.48 -41.50
CA MET A 804 41.95 19.35 -40.33
C MET A 804 42.25 20.78 -40.80
N ASP A 805 41.35 21.71 -40.51
CA ASP A 805 41.52 23.12 -40.84
C ASP A 805 42.66 23.73 -39.99
N ILE A 806 43.77 24.12 -40.64
CA ILE A 806 45.04 24.51 -40.00
C ILE A 806 44.90 25.81 -39.16
N LYS A 807 43.74 26.48 -39.21
CA LYS A 807 43.48 27.75 -38.50
C LYS A 807 42.96 27.64 -37.06
N LYS A 808 42.85 26.44 -36.48
CA LYS A 808 42.54 26.24 -35.05
C LYS A 808 43.62 25.47 -34.30
N ILE A 809 44.90 25.79 -34.55
CA ILE A 809 46.03 25.35 -33.70
C ILE A 809 46.34 26.42 -32.66
#